data_AF-A0A9E9DB66-F1
#
_entry.id   AF-A0A9E9DB66-F1
#
_cell.length_a   1.000
_cell.length_b   1.000
_cell.length_c   1.000
_cell.angle_alpha   90.00
_cell.angle_beta   90.00
_cell.angle_gamma   90.00
#
_symmetry.space_group_name_H-M   'P 1'
#
loop_
_entity.id
_entity.type
_entity.pdbx_description
1 polymer ?
#
loop_
_entity_poly.entity_id
_entity_poly.type
_entity_poly.pdbx_seq_one_letter_code
_entity_poly.pdbx_strand_id
1 'polypeptide(L)'
;MQKNHPKSSALRQTKICMAVAAVVTAAALPGYAAAQTGQKQWQEDRTARLGKIDTDAKTVTPELQKAIATRRFAERMAEQMEAASAVMDSTATWSDKRLALEFVSAAVGSILTETADASISTDGLSKKTALATLKSRIDVAAKAKHAGRAEAYGDLATEINKHATFAKASADAVTPLQRSADLLALKQARVQAAGTEAALTALKNTRQLDAATPNAEKQVARLTWHDKHLTNFMGDEANSDTHAVIGADTTLEITSASGRSSDAIHGVVGGKRDVGTLYVAEGADHDVLVAGTGKELIVHRAIEGAGDLSISVVEGGALTFAAQGENQTGAIYAENVALSATGANGKIQFNEGTSAGSATIALNNGGELVFGTNANAGNSQITVGMAVTQGDVDAALLANPKSRLGVAAAGKLTVSDASAGDATVVNFGLASFDKSKLQNLALLNAGKTTLSNQSEGGKAEVINLGGATLDIADTKLQRMTLTNAGEVTMSGSTVAGEATINLVGGSLDVSAIALPAAEPSDPVVKALTIGSLTGSGEVVAGETTIRLGALHQDDVFDGRILSVKAAVSDSDDVTVRLDTFNKQPLALGDAPLSHQADAISDPPTHLQVVKVGNGNLTLTNDQSAVKRMEIEAGTLTAAHANAMGSGTVSVASAGTVALGADVSGVTDITNAGTIELGTNKLAVRKYASSEGAKINSRVAKQGEDLAFGAIQVSESSDFRATKINVAVDDGIEVADLLKQQVTVVDAPGDADVQIGEVEFGSISTGDGADGNTGGRVTITETSAVNFLGADGGYNANEQAVLASVDGVALGDLALGKIGGSVLSAMALQTAGSEEQRRSARLLSGESLVNNATTAQGSATSFQRGMQTRMIAGGTMFDDKTANGAMAADNGIAGWASFKGGNASQRGDGMSFDVKGLDGAIGIDKRVGQNTLVGASMGLGNQESKAKGMPGESKVNSVSVGLYGSHLSSANWFVNGALSYTNHSVKTDRTVAARNASARLTGKTSGQTFGMFGEVGKRFGVSGVNIDPSVGVRVASTRLNAFDETNRDGQGNDGLKVGSQTQTSTRGVLGVRLWSEVASFAGGKVAPSLRLSYEHEFGNTQSRLTNAIYGAPRDFTVKGPKLGRDIIAADLGVDMQIKKQLEVRVGGNVSVRKGESAMGGGISAKYRF
;
A
#
# COMPACT_ATOMS: atom_id res chain seq x y z
N MET A 1 29.64 -29.32 14.59
CA MET A 1 29.15 -30.24 13.54
C MET A 1 28.08 -29.52 12.73
N GLN A 2 28.28 -29.46 11.40
CA GLN A 2 27.32 -29.39 10.27
C GLN A 2 26.03 -28.53 10.39
N LYS A 3 25.51 -27.82 9.38
CA LYS A 3 25.87 -27.28 8.04
C LYS A 3 24.54 -26.67 7.50
N ASN A 4 24.63 -25.82 6.46
CA ASN A 4 23.56 -25.27 5.58
C ASN A 4 22.99 -23.89 5.97
N HIS A 5 22.86 -22.87 5.12
CA HIS A 5 23.39 -22.49 3.79
C HIS A 5 23.18 -20.94 3.69
N PRO A 6 23.93 -20.22 2.83
CA PRO A 6 24.03 -18.75 2.86
C PRO A 6 23.07 -18.04 1.89
N LYS A 7 22.71 -16.78 2.18
CA LYS A 7 22.31 -15.79 1.15
C LYS A 7 23.15 -14.53 1.31
N SER A 8 23.97 -14.31 0.29
CA SER A 8 24.86 -13.18 0.09
C SER A 8 24.09 -12.00 -0.53
N SER A 9 24.26 -10.82 0.05
CA SER A 9 24.00 -9.53 -0.59
C SER A 9 25.35 -8.93 -1.00
N ALA A 10 25.60 -8.77 -2.30
CA ALA A 10 26.77 -8.03 -2.79
C ALA A 10 26.36 -7.08 -3.91
N LEU A 11 26.49 -5.79 -3.58
CA LEU A 11 26.42 -4.64 -4.49
C LEU A 11 27.61 -4.63 -5.45
N ARG A 12 27.32 -4.13 -6.65
CA ARG A 12 28.19 -3.95 -7.81
C ARG A 12 29.42 -3.08 -7.50
N GLN A 13 30.57 -3.48 -8.04
CA GLN A 13 31.60 -2.55 -8.51
C GLN A 13 32.33 -3.13 -9.73
N THR A 14 32.37 -2.32 -10.78
CA THR A 14 32.89 -2.51 -12.12
C THR A 14 34.41 -2.70 -12.14
N LYS A 15 34.93 -3.67 -12.90
CA LYS A 15 36.33 -3.69 -13.37
C LYS A 15 36.44 -4.28 -14.78
N ILE A 16 36.91 -3.41 -15.67
CA ILE A 16 37.53 -3.69 -16.97
C ILE A 16 38.82 -4.49 -16.72
N CYS A 17 39.06 -5.57 -17.47
CA CYS A 17 40.39 -6.16 -17.63
C CYS A 17 40.56 -6.84 -18.99
N MET A 18 41.72 -6.53 -19.60
CA MET A 18 42.34 -7.12 -20.77
C MET A 18 42.51 -8.64 -20.69
N ALA A 19 42.54 -9.31 -21.84
CA ALA A 19 43.29 -10.55 -22.01
C ALA A 19 43.94 -10.62 -23.41
N VAL A 20 45.27 -10.60 -23.40
CA VAL A 20 46.18 -10.87 -24.51
C VAL A 20 46.73 -12.30 -24.37
N ALA A 21 46.96 -12.93 -25.53
CA ALA A 21 47.83 -14.08 -25.82
C ALA A 21 47.32 -15.51 -25.56
N ALA A 22 47.29 -16.29 -26.66
CA ALA A 22 47.83 -17.64 -26.69
C ALA A 22 48.53 -17.88 -28.03
N VAL A 23 49.82 -18.21 -27.95
CA VAL A 23 50.77 -18.48 -29.05
C VAL A 23 50.76 -19.97 -29.41
N VAL A 24 50.94 -20.23 -30.70
CA VAL A 24 51.17 -21.49 -31.38
C VAL A 24 52.34 -22.30 -30.78
N THR A 25 52.16 -23.61 -30.60
CA THR A 25 53.23 -24.61 -30.78
C THR A 25 52.65 -25.91 -31.34
N ALA A 26 53.34 -26.45 -32.35
CA ALA A 26 53.02 -27.67 -33.07
C ALA A 26 53.63 -28.91 -32.41
N ALA A 27 52.95 -30.06 -32.51
CA ALA A 27 53.53 -31.40 -32.41
C ALA A 27 52.65 -32.41 -33.18
N ALA A 28 53.30 -33.42 -33.76
CA ALA A 28 52.84 -34.21 -34.90
C ALA A 28 52.22 -35.59 -34.57
N LEU A 29 51.29 -36.03 -35.44
CA LEU A 29 50.95 -37.41 -35.91
C LEU A 29 50.39 -38.44 -34.88
N PRO A 30 49.67 -39.53 -35.27
CA PRO A 30 49.55 -40.14 -36.60
C PRO A 30 48.11 -40.39 -37.10
N GLY A 31 48.02 -40.84 -38.35
CA GLY A 31 46.78 -41.07 -39.08
C GLY A 31 45.82 -42.05 -38.41
N TYR A 32 44.55 -41.65 -38.46
CA TYR A 32 43.44 -42.57 -38.54
C TYR A 32 42.74 -42.31 -39.86
N ALA A 33 42.68 -43.36 -40.68
CA ALA A 33 41.78 -43.43 -41.81
C ALA A 33 40.34 -43.28 -41.30
N ALA A 34 39.76 -42.10 -41.49
CA ALA A 34 38.33 -41.89 -41.44
C ALA A 34 37.86 -41.74 -42.89
N ALA A 35 36.85 -42.53 -43.24
CA ALA A 35 36.24 -42.56 -44.56
C ALA A 35 35.97 -41.15 -45.10
N GLN A 36 36.34 -40.93 -46.37
CA GLN A 36 35.92 -39.76 -47.14
C GLN A 36 34.38 -39.71 -47.18
N THR A 37 33.77 -38.91 -46.31
CA THR A 37 32.53 -38.23 -46.66
C THR A 37 32.96 -36.99 -47.44
N GLY A 38 32.61 -36.92 -48.72
CA GLY A 38 32.98 -35.81 -49.61
C GLY A 38 32.70 -34.45 -48.97
N GLN A 39 33.55 -33.45 -49.24
CA GLN A 39 33.32 -32.08 -48.80
C GLN A 39 31.90 -31.65 -49.18
N LYS A 40 31.17 -31.06 -48.23
CA LYS A 40 29.85 -30.51 -48.53
C LYS A 40 30.03 -29.28 -49.43
N GLN A 41 29.19 -29.14 -50.46
CA GLN A 41 29.26 -28.07 -51.47
C GLN A 41 29.55 -26.67 -50.92
N TRP A 42 28.94 -26.28 -49.78
CA TRP A 42 29.16 -24.96 -49.18
C TRP A 42 30.62 -24.71 -48.71
N GLN A 43 31.35 -25.75 -48.32
CA GLN A 43 32.77 -25.63 -47.94
C GLN A 43 33.66 -25.39 -49.16
N GLU A 44 33.31 -25.97 -50.30
CA GLU A 44 33.96 -25.74 -51.59
C GLU A 44 33.68 -24.31 -52.08
N ASP A 45 32.42 -23.86 -52.05
CA ASP A 45 32.00 -22.49 -52.39
C ASP A 45 32.78 -21.44 -51.57
N ARG A 46 32.87 -21.65 -50.24
CA ARG A 46 33.62 -20.77 -49.34
C ARG A 46 35.11 -20.73 -49.67
N THR A 47 35.72 -21.89 -49.92
CA THR A 47 37.15 -21.99 -50.25
C THR A 47 37.45 -21.34 -51.61
N ALA A 48 36.61 -21.58 -52.62
CA ALA A 48 36.72 -20.96 -53.93
C ALA A 48 36.62 -19.42 -53.84
N ARG A 49 35.68 -18.91 -53.04
CA ARG A 49 35.52 -17.47 -52.82
C ARG A 49 36.73 -16.84 -52.12
N LEU A 50 37.26 -17.47 -51.07
CA LEU A 50 38.48 -17.00 -50.40
C LEU A 50 39.69 -16.99 -51.34
N GLY A 51 39.83 -18.01 -52.19
CA GLY A 51 40.88 -18.06 -53.21
C GLY A 51 40.78 -16.93 -54.23
N LYS A 52 39.56 -16.56 -54.65
CA LYS A 52 39.34 -15.40 -55.53
C LYS A 52 39.71 -14.08 -54.84
N ILE A 53 39.25 -13.86 -53.61
CA ILE A 53 39.59 -12.64 -52.84
C ILE A 53 41.11 -12.51 -52.65
N ASP A 54 41.81 -13.59 -52.34
CA ASP A 54 43.27 -13.60 -52.21
C ASP A 54 43.98 -13.27 -53.55
N THR A 55 43.44 -13.73 -54.67
CA THR A 55 43.96 -13.41 -56.02
C THR A 55 43.78 -11.92 -56.34
N ASP A 56 42.61 -11.37 -56.06
CA ASP A 56 42.32 -9.94 -56.26
C ASP A 56 43.21 -9.08 -55.35
N ALA A 57 43.39 -9.47 -54.08
CA ALA A 57 44.26 -8.78 -53.13
C ALA A 57 45.74 -8.77 -53.55
N LYS A 58 46.24 -9.88 -54.11
CA LYS A 58 47.58 -9.98 -54.70
C LYS A 58 47.79 -9.07 -55.91
N THR A 59 46.71 -8.65 -56.58
CA THR A 59 46.77 -7.70 -57.70
C THR A 59 46.80 -6.25 -57.20
N VAL A 60 46.00 -5.91 -56.19
CA VAL A 60 45.90 -4.53 -55.67
C VAL A 60 47.07 -4.14 -54.77
N THR A 61 47.59 -5.09 -53.97
CA THR A 61 48.62 -4.80 -52.94
C THR A 61 49.91 -4.21 -53.53
N PRO A 62 50.49 -4.75 -54.62
CA PRO A 62 51.68 -4.16 -55.22
C PRO A 62 51.44 -2.76 -55.81
N GLU A 63 50.27 -2.52 -56.41
CA GLU A 63 49.93 -1.22 -56.99
C GLU A 63 49.70 -0.15 -55.91
N LEU A 64 49.08 -0.51 -54.79
CA LEU A 64 48.96 0.36 -53.61
C LEU A 64 50.35 0.73 -53.05
N GLN A 65 51.25 -0.24 -52.93
CA GLN A 65 52.62 0.01 -52.47
C GLN A 65 53.37 0.97 -53.40
N LYS A 66 53.26 0.77 -54.72
CA LYS A 66 53.83 1.69 -55.72
C LYS A 66 53.23 3.09 -55.66
N ALA A 67 51.91 3.22 -55.48
CA ALA A 67 51.25 4.52 -55.33
C ALA A 67 51.71 5.26 -54.06
N ILE A 68 51.85 4.56 -52.93
CA ILE A 68 52.38 5.12 -51.68
C ILE A 68 53.84 5.56 -51.87
N ALA A 69 54.65 4.76 -52.56
CA ALA A 69 56.03 5.13 -52.88
C ALA A 69 56.10 6.35 -53.82
N THR A 70 55.25 6.44 -54.84
CA THR A 70 55.13 7.62 -55.72
C THR A 70 54.74 8.86 -54.93
N ARG A 71 53.78 8.75 -54.01
CA ARG A 71 53.39 9.85 -53.13
C ARG A 71 54.57 10.35 -52.29
N ARG A 72 55.31 9.45 -51.62
CA ARG A 72 56.49 9.82 -50.84
C ARG A 72 57.57 10.49 -51.70
N PHE A 73 57.78 9.98 -52.92
CA PHE A 73 58.68 10.60 -53.90
C PHE A 73 58.20 12.02 -54.27
N ALA A 74 56.91 12.19 -54.54
CA ALA A 74 56.31 13.47 -54.88
C ALA A 74 56.40 14.50 -53.73
N GLU A 75 56.16 14.08 -52.49
CA GLU A 75 56.30 14.91 -51.28
C GLU A 75 57.75 15.39 -51.11
N ARG A 76 58.75 14.49 -51.23
CA ARG A 76 60.18 14.86 -51.17
C ARG A 76 60.58 15.83 -52.28
N MET A 77 60.06 15.65 -53.49
CA MET A 77 60.32 16.56 -54.61
C MET A 77 59.64 17.92 -54.44
N ALA A 78 58.43 17.96 -53.87
CA ALA A 78 57.72 19.20 -53.57
C ALA A 78 58.46 20.05 -52.53
N GLU A 79 59.01 19.42 -51.48
CA GLU A 79 59.86 20.09 -50.49
C GLU A 79 61.08 20.76 -51.14
N GLN A 80 61.73 20.08 -52.08
CA GLN A 80 62.87 20.67 -52.80
C GLN A 80 62.46 21.77 -53.79
N MET A 81 61.29 21.67 -54.40
CA MET A 81 60.73 22.74 -55.25
C MET A 81 60.38 23.99 -54.44
N GLU A 82 59.80 23.84 -53.25
CA GLU A 82 59.59 24.95 -52.31
C GLU A 82 60.92 25.55 -51.85
N ALA A 83 61.90 24.72 -51.49
CA ALA A 83 63.23 25.20 -51.11
C ALA A 83 63.90 26.00 -52.25
N ALA A 84 63.80 25.54 -53.50
CA ALA A 84 64.27 26.28 -54.66
C ALA A 84 63.54 27.63 -54.82
N SER A 85 62.22 27.65 -54.67
CA SER A 85 61.43 28.89 -54.73
C SER A 85 61.80 29.88 -53.62
N ALA A 86 61.91 29.39 -52.38
CA ALA A 86 62.30 30.21 -51.24
C ALA A 86 63.70 30.82 -51.40
N VAL A 87 64.65 30.07 -51.98
CA VAL A 87 65.98 30.60 -52.29
C VAL A 87 65.91 31.68 -53.37
N MET A 88 65.09 31.49 -54.42
CA MET A 88 64.87 32.52 -55.45
C MET A 88 64.32 33.81 -54.84
N ASP A 89 63.35 33.71 -53.94
CA ASP A 89 62.63 34.83 -53.32
C ASP A 89 63.35 35.48 -52.12
N SER A 90 64.39 34.84 -51.57
CA SER A 90 65.11 35.34 -50.38
C SER A 90 65.86 36.67 -50.62
N THR A 91 66.18 37.41 -49.56
CA THR A 91 67.02 38.64 -49.65
C THR A 91 68.53 38.36 -49.52
N ALA A 92 68.93 37.08 -49.48
CA ALA A 92 70.32 36.65 -49.27
C ALA A 92 71.25 37.07 -50.43
N THR A 93 72.56 37.12 -50.14
CA THR A 93 73.57 37.45 -51.16
C THR A 93 73.60 36.39 -52.26
N TRP A 94 74.05 36.76 -53.46
CA TRP A 94 74.07 35.80 -54.57
C TRP A 94 74.97 34.58 -54.28
N SER A 95 76.07 34.75 -53.54
CA SER A 95 76.95 33.63 -53.17
C SER A 95 76.22 32.59 -52.34
N ASP A 96 75.38 33.04 -51.40
CA ASP A 96 74.59 32.18 -50.53
C ASP A 96 73.45 31.53 -51.29
N LYS A 97 72.75 32.29 -52.16
CA LYS A 97 71.70 31.75 -53.04
C LYS A 97 72.23 30.69 -53.99
N ARG A 98 73.41 30.88 -54.58
CA ARG A 98 74.05 29.86 -55.42
C ARG A 98 74.29 28.59 -54.63
N LEU A 99 74.92 28.70 -53.47
CA LEU A 99 75.32 27.55 -52.66
C LEU A 99 74.08 26.77 -52.17
N ALA A 100 73.00 27.48 -51.85
CA ALA A 100 71.70 26.89 -51.53
C ALA A 100 71.05 26.21 -52.75
N LEU A 101 71.05 26.82 -53.95
CA LEU A 101 70.54 26.18 -55.17
C LEU A 101 71.38 24.96 -55.59
N GLU A 102 72.70 24.99 -55.40
CA GLU A 102 73.58 23.82 -55.63
C GLU A 102 73.22 22.68 -54.66
N PHE A 103 72.94 22.99 -53.40
CA PHE A 103 72.49 22.02 -52.41
C PHE A 103 71.12 21.42 -52.77
N VAL A 104 70.15 22.27 -53.14
CA VAL A 104 68.82 21.82 -53.59
C VAL A 104 68.93 20.98 -54.87
N SER A 105 69.79 21.36 -55.82
CA SER A 105 70.05 20.57 -57.03
C SER A 105 70.66 19.20 -56.72
N ALA A 106 71.57 19.12 -55.74
CA ALA A 106 72.15 17.87 -55.27
C ALA A 106 71.10 16.99 -54.57
N ALA A 107 70.25 17.57 -53.73
CA ALA A 107 69.14 16.89 -53.08
C ALA A 107 68.12 16.35 -54.10
N VAL A 108 67.72 17.15 -55.09
CA VAL A 108 66.88 16.71 -56.21
C VAL A 108 67.54 15.56 -56.98
N GLY A 109 68.84 15.65 -57.26
CA GLY A 109 69.60 14.59 -57.90
C GLY A 109 69.63 13.28 -57.11
N SER A 110 69.84 13.35 -55.79
CA SER A 110 69.80 12.19 -54.88
C SER A 110 68.41 11.56 -54.87
N ILE A 111 67.34 12.36 -54.72
CA ILE A 111 65.95 11.86 -54.72
C ILE A 111 65.63 11.14 -56.05
N LEU A 112 66.03 11.71 -57.19
CA LEU A 112 65.84 11.09 -58.51
C LEU A 112 66.65 9.79 -58.68
N THR A 113 67.84 9.69 -58.09
CA THR A 113 68.71 8.51 -58.25
C THR A 113 68.32 7.37 -57.30
N GLU A 114 67.97 7.70 -56.05
CA GLU A 114 67.61 6.73 -55.00
C GLU A 114 66.23 6.12 -55.19
N THR A 115 65.33 6.81 -55.90
CA THR A 115 63.99 6.28 -56.18
C THR A 115 64.08 5.28 -57.33
N ALA A 116 63.95 3.98 -57.07
CA ALA A 116 64.01 2.96 -58.12
C ALA A 116 62.78 3.01 -59.04
N ASP A 117 62.97 2.88 -60.36
CA ASP A 117 61.86 2.96 -61.32
C ASP A 117 60.78 1.89 -61.09
N ALA A 118 61.18 0.70 -60.64
CA ALA A 118 60.28 -0.40 -60.34
C ALA A 118 59.47 -0.22 -59.03
N SER A 119 59.86 0.72 -58.15
CA SER A 119 59.22 0.92 -56.85
C SER A 119 58.11 1.98 -56.84
N ILE A 120 57.95 2.72 -57.93
CA ILE A 120 56.94 3.78 -58.10
C ILE A 120 55.94 3.40 -59.19
N SER A 121 54.77 4.04 -59.19
CA SER A 121 53.73 3.88 -60.21
C SER A 121 54.19 4.36 -61.59
N THR A 122 53.52 3.92 -62.66
CA THR A 122 53.80 4.35 -64.05
C THR A 122 53.74 5.87 -64.20
N ASP A 123 52.75 6.52 -63.57
CA ASP A 123 52.65 7.98 -63.56
C ASP A 123 53.79 8.63 -62.77
N GLY A 124 54.18 8.01 -61.64
CA GLY A 124 55.35 8.42 -60.86
C GLY A 124 56.63 8.37 -61.67
N LEU A 125 56.82 7.31 -62.47
CA LEU A 125 57.97 7.15 -63.35
C LEU A 125 57.98 8.21 -64.46
N SER A 126 56.84 8.45 -65.12
CA SER A 126 56.69 9.51 -66.11
C SER A 126 57.04 10.88 -65.52
N LYS A 127 56.55 11.17 -64.30
CA LYS A 127 56.85 12.42 -63.58
C LYS A 127 58.31 12.51 -63.14
N LYS A 128 58.92 11.41 -62.70
CA LYS A 128 60.34 11.33 -62.37
C LYS A 128 61.22 11.70 -63.56
N THR A 129 60.91 11.20 -64.76
CA THR A 129 61.61 11.57 -66.01
C THR A 129 61.45 13.05 -66.32
N ALA A 130 60.25 13.61 -66.16
CA ALA A 130 60.01 15.04 -66.38
C ALA A 130 60.78 15.93 -65.39
N LEU A 131 60.86 15.52 -64.11
CA LEU A 131 61.55 16.22 -63.02
C LEU A 131 63.08 16.23 -63.17
N ALA A 132 63.67 15.42 -64.06
CA ALA A 132 65.07 15.55 -64.44
C ALA A 132 65.37 16.92 -65.10
N THR A 133 64.39 17.48 -65.81
CA THR A 133 64.48 18.82 -66.42
C THR A 133 64.52 19.91 -65.34
N LEU A 134 63.75 19.76 -64.26
CA LEU A 134 63.80 20.66 -63.10
C LEU A 134 65.21 20.74 -62.51
N LYS A 135 65.86 19.59 -62.30
CA LYS A 135 67.25 19.55 -61.80
C LYS A 135 68.19 20.35 -62.72
N SER A 136 68.07 20.16 -64.03
CA SER A 136 68.86 20.90 -65.02
C SER A 136 68.61 22.42 -64.94
N ARG A 137 67.35 22.84 -64.74
CA ARG A 137 67.00 24.26 -64.55
C ARG A 137 67.54 24.85 -63.25
N ILE A 138 67.56 24.09 -62.15
CA ILE A 138 68.20 24.51 -60.89
C ILE A 138 69.72 24.68 -61.08
N ASP A 139 70.38 23.74 -61.79
CA ASP A 139 71.82 23.83 -62.10
C ASP A 139 72.16 25.07 -62.96
N VAL A 140 71.30 25.40 -63.93
CA VAL A 140 71.43 26.61 -64.76
C VAL A 140 71.22 27.87 -63.94
N ALA A 141 70.20 27.91 -63.07
CA ALA A 141 69.94 29.03 -62.17
C ALA A 141 71.09 29.27 -61.17
N ALA A 142 71.69 28.21 -60.61
CA ALA A 142 72.82 28.28 -59.69
C ALA A 142 74.10 28.84 -60.35
N LYS A 143 74.32 28.54 -61.64
CA LYS A 143 75.52 28.94 -62.40
C LYS A 143 75.35 30.24 -63.22
N ALA A 144 74.18 30.88 -63.13
CA ALA A 144 73.85 32.05 -63.95
C ALA A 144 74.73 33.27 -63.64
N LYS A 145 75.35 33.84 -64.70
CA LYS A 145 76.09 35.11 -64.63
C LYS A 145 75.13 36.28 -64.40
N HIS A 146 75.61 37.37 -63.81
CA HIS A 146 74.80 38.53 -63.38
C HIS A 146 73.71 38.97 -64.38
N ALA A 147 74.06 39.07 -65.68
CA ALA A 147 73.14 39.52 -66.74
C ALA A 147 72.00 38.55 -67.07
N GLY A 148 72.12 37.25 -66.78
CA GLY A 148 71.14 36.20 -67.16
C GLY A 148 70.37 35.58 -65.99
N ARG A 149 70.54 36.10 -64.77
CA ARG A 149 69.93 35.51 -63.55
C ARG A 149 68.41 35.60 -63.54
N ALA A 150 67.84 36.72 -63.98
CA ALA A 150 66.39 36.93 -64.00
C ALA A 150 65.69 35.95 -64.94
N GLU A 151 66.25 35.72 -66.13
CA GLU A 151 65.75 34.74 -67.11
C GLU A 151 65.87 33.31 -66.56
N ALA A 152 67.03 32.95 -65.98
CA ALA A 152 67.23 31.62 -65.40
C ALA A 152 66.30 31.33 -64.20
N TYR A 153 65.99 32.33 -63.38
CA TYR A 153 65.02 32.20 -62.28
C TYR A 153 63.57 32.14 -62.81
N GLY A 154 63.23 32.90 -63.85
CA GLY A 154 61.93 32.82 -64.52
C GLY A 154 61.67 31.45 -65.16
N ASP A 155 62.69 30.88 -65.82
CA ASP A 155 62.66 29.53 -66.38
C ASP A 155 62.52 28.46 -65.29
N LEU A 156 63.24 28.61 -64.17
CA LEU A 156 63.14 27.70 -63.03
C LEU A 156 61.76 27.77 -62.37
N ALA A 157 61.22 28.96 -62.14
CA ALA A 157 59.87 29.14 -61.60
C ALA A 157 58.80 28.53 -62.52
N THR A 158 58.95 28.70 -63.84
CA THR A 158 58.06 28.07 -64.84
C THR A 158 58.12 26.55 -64.76
N GLU A 159 59.31 25.97 -64.60
CA GLU A 159 59.48 24.53 -64.49
C GLU A 159 58.95 23.99 -63.16
N ILE A 160 59.14 24.69 -62.03
CA ILE A 160 58.55 24.34 -60.72
C ILE A 160 57.01 24.29 -60.83
N ASN A 161 56.40 25.30 -61.46
CA ASN A 161 54.95 25.39 -61.58
C ASN A 161 54.33 24.24 -62.39
N LYS A 162 55.05 23.65 -63.36
CA LYS A 162 54.57 22.47 -64.11
C LYS A 162 54.34 21.23 -63.23
N HIS A 163 55.03 21.15 -62.09
CA HIS A 163 55.02 19.98 -61.22
C HIS A 163 54.36 20.25 -59.86
N ALA A 164 53.88 21.47 -59.61
CA ALA A 164 53.30 21.88 -58.33
C ALA A 164 52.10 21.01 -57.88
N THR A 165 51.33 20.44 -58.81
CA THR A 165 50.18 19.58 -58.49
C THR A 165 50.54 18.10 -58.26
N PHE A 166 51.79 17.69 -58.47
CA PHE A 166 52.19 16.29 -58.46
C PHE A 166 52.02 15.62 -57.10
N ALA A 167 52.38 16.30 -56.00
CA ALA A 167 52.21 15.77 -54.65
C ALA A 167 50.73 15.50 -54.32
N LYS A 168 49.85 16.44 -54.69
CA LYS A 168 48.40 16.28 -54.52
C LYS A 168 47.84 15.14 -55.39
N ALA A 169 48.16 15.12 -56.68
CA ALA A 169 47.71 14.07 -57.60
C ALA A 169 48.18 12.67 -57.16
N SER A 170 49.40 12.57 -56.63
CA SER A 170 49.94 11.30 -56.11
C SER A 170 49.28 10.88 -54.80
N ALA A 171 48.93 11.83 -53.92
CA ALA A 171 48.18 11.56 -52.71
C ALA A 171 46.76 11.08 -53.03
N ASP A 172 46.08 11.74 -53.97
CA ASP A 172 44.72 11.38 -54.42
C ASP A 172 44.68 9.98 -55.08
N ALA A 173 45.77 9.54 -55.72
CA ALA A 173 45.89 8.23 -56.35
C ALA A 173 46.02 7.06 -55.34
N VAL A 174 46.45 7.31 -54.10
CA VAL A 174 46.57 6.26 -53.07
C VAL A 174 45.18 5.84 -52.55
N THR A 175 44.29 6.81 -52.37
CA THR A 175 42.98 6.61 -51.75
C THR A 175 42.12 5.51 -52.40
N PRO A 176 41.91 5.44 -53.73
CA PRO A 176 41.10 4.39 -54.34
C PRO A 176 41.71 2.99 -54.20
N LEU A 177 43.04 2.88 -54.23
CA LEU A 177 43.76 1.61 -54.05
C LEU A 177 43.69 1.14 -52.59
N GLN A 178 43.83 2.06 -51.64
CA GLN A 178 43.71 1.76 -50.20
C GLN A 178 42.30 1.25 -49.88
N ARG A 179 41.25 1.95 -50.36
CA ARG A 179 39.85 1.50 -50.20
C ARG A 179 39.62 0.11 -50.78
N SER A 180 40.19 -0.17 -51.95
CA SER A 180 40.06 -1.49 -52.59
C SER A 180 40.73 -2.59 -51.75
N ALA A 181 41.90 -2.31 -51.16
CA ALA A 181 42.58 -3.23 -50.26
C ALA A 181 41.79 -3.47 -48.96
N ASP A 182 41.27 -2.40 -48.35
CA ASP A 182 40.48 -2.47 -47.11
C ASP A 182 39.17 -3.27 -47.32
N LEU A 183 38.49 -3.07 -48.46
CA LEU A 183 37.29 -3.82 -48.83
C LEU A 183 37.58 -5.32 -49.03
N LEU A 184 38.67 -5.66 -49.71
CA LEU A 184 39.08 -7.06 -49.89
C LEU A 184 39.41 -7.73 -48.55
N ALA A 185 40.08 -7.01 -47.64
CA ALA A 185 40.36 -7.49 -46.28
C ALA A 185 39.06 -7.74 -45.48
N LEU A 186 38.08 -6.82 -45.57
CA LEU A 186 36.77 -6.99 -44.96
C LEU A 186 36.05 -8.24 -45.51
N LYS A 187 36.01 -8.40 -46.84
CA LYS A 187 35.39 -9.57 -47.48
C LYS A 187 36.06 -10.87 -47.06
N GLN A 188 37.39 -10.90 -47.04
CA GLN A 188 38.16 -12.06 -46.61
C GLN A 188 37.79 -12.44 -45.17
N ALA A 189 37.77 -11.47 -44.25
CA ALA A 189 37.43 -11.69 -42.86
C ALA A 189 35.99 -12.23 -42.70
N ARG A 190 35.01 -11.64 -43.39
CA ARG A 190 33.59 -12.05 -43.31
C ARG A 190 33.35 -13.46 -43.90
N VAL A 191 33.92 -13.76 -45.06
CA VAL A 191 33.81 -15.11 -45.68
C VAL A 191 34.58 -16.16 -44.86
N GLN A 192 35.73 -15.78 -44.28
CA GLN A 192 36.48 -16.67 -43.40
C GLN A 192 35.75 -16.92 -42.07
N ALA A 193 35.01 -15.96 -41.53
CA ALA A 193 34.22 -16.16 -40.30
C ALA A 193 32.99 -17.06 -40.50
N ALA A 194 32.48 -17.22 -41.74
CA ALA A 194 31.32 -18.06 -42.05
C ALA A 194 31.63 -19.57 -41.95
N GLY A 195 31.67 -20.10 -40.71
CA GLY A 195 32.02 -21.49 -40.41
C GLY A 195 30.92 -22.53 -40.61
N THR A 196 29.71 -22.12 -41.01
CA THR A 196 28.55 -23.01 -41.23
C THR A 196 27.84 -22.71 -42.55
N GLU A 197 27.08 -23.68 -43.07
CA GLU A 197 26.28 -23.52 -44.29
C GLU A 197 25.25 -22.39 -44.17
N ALA A 198 24.63 -22.25 -43.00
CA ALA A 198 23.70 -21.16 -42.71
C ALA A 198 24.38 -19.79 -42.69
N ALA A 199 25.56 -19.67 -42.07
CA ALA A 199 26.31 -18.41 -42.04
C ALA A 199 26.79 -17.98 -43.44
N LEU A 200 27.20 -18.96 -44.27
CA LEU A 200 27.59 -18.68 -45.65
C LEU A 200 26.39 -18.25 -46.50
N THR A 201 25.24 -18.90 -46.31
CA THR A 201 23.98 -18.55 -46.99
C THR A 201 23.48 -17.17 -46.57
N ALA A 202 23.55 -16.84 -45.28
CA ALA A 202 23.28 -15.49 -44.79
C ALA A 202 24.17 -14.47 -45.51
N LEU A 203 25.48 -14.73 -45.59
CA LEU A 203 26.43 -13.85 -46.27
C LEU A 203 26.16 -13.70 -47.78
N LYS A 204 25.58 -14.72 -48.46
CA LYS A 204 25.11 -14.60 -49.85
C LYS A 204 23.97 -13.58 -49.98
N ASN A 205 23.14 -13.44 -48.96
CA ASN A 205 22.00 -12.52 -48.90
C ASN A 205 22.31 -11.21 -48.17
N THR A 206 23.53 -11.02 -47.65
CA THR A 206 23.93 -9.78 -47.00
C THR A 206 24.50 -8.78 -48.00
N ARG A 207 24.09 -7.53 -47.90
CA ARG A 207 24.67 -6.38 -48.60
C ARG A 207 25.02 -5.31 -47.58
N GLN A 208 26.17 -4.66 -47.68
CA GLN A 208 26.51 -3.52 -46.82
C GLN A 208 26.45 -2.23 -47.64
N LEU A 209 25.73 -1.23 -47.15
CA LEU A 209 25.71 0.09 -47.77
C LEU A 209 27.04 0.82 -47.49
N ASP A 210 27.71 1.30 -48.53
CA ASP A 210 29.02 1.94 -48.43
C ASP A 210 29.04 3.30 -49.17
N ALA A 211 29.26 4.38 -48.41
CA ALA A 211 29.37 5.73 -48.94
C ALA A 211 30.74 6.03 -49.57
N ALA A 212 31.73 5.16 -49.36
CA ALA A 212 33.11 5.35 -49.82
C ALA A 212 33.34 4.85 -51.26
N THR A 213 32.33 4.24 -51.90
CA THR A 213 32.38 3.78 -53.28
C THR A 213 32.73 4.92 -54.24
N PRO A 214 33.68 4.72 -55.20
CA PRO A 214 33.99 5.72 -56.22
C PRO A 214 32.75 6.14 -57.03
N ASN A 215 32.58 7.45 -57.22
CA ASN A 215 31.42 8.04 -57.91
C ASN A 215 30.05 7.68 -57.30
N ALA A 216 29.99 7.55 -55.97
CA ALA A 216 28.74 7.27 -55.28
C ALA A 216 27.66 8.29 -55.67
N GLU A 217 26.60 7.81 -56.32
CA GLU A 217 25.47 8.62 -56.76
C GLU A 217 24.70 9.13 -55.54
N LYS A 218 24.52 10.45 -55.50
CA LYS A 218 23.83 11.14 -54.41
C LYS A 218 22.62 11.88 -54.95
N GLN A 219 21.49 11.71 -54.27
CA GLN A 219 20.30 12.52 -54.50
C GLN A 219 20.21 13.58 -53.40
N VAL A 220 20.33 14.86 -53.77
CA VAL A 220 20.33 16.00 -52.83
C VAL A 220 21.26 15.75 -51.63
N ALA A 221 22.51 15.37 -51.93
CA ALA A 221 23.56 15.01 -50.96
C ALA A 221 23.35 13.74 -50.11
N ARG A 222 22.23 13.00 -50.28
CA ARG A 222 21.98 11.69 -49.63
C ARG A 222 22.48 10.54 -50.49
N LEU A 223 23.07 9.51 -49.88
CA LEU A 223 23.52 8.31 -50.59
C LEU A 223 22.31 7.50 -51.07
N THR A 224 22.32 7.02 -52.29
CA THR A 224 21.24 6.18 -52.83
C THR A 224 21.52 4.69 -52.57
N TRP A 225 20.47 3.86 -52.50
CA TRP A 225 20.59 2.39 -52.39
C TRP A 225 20.79 1.71 -53.76
N HIS A 226 21.63 2.31 -54.62
CA HIS A 226 22.04 1.73 -55.92
C HIS A 226 22.92 0.49 -55.72
N ASP A 227 22.85 -0.47 -56.66
CA ASP A 227 23.57 -1.74 -56.54
C ASP A 227 25.09 -1.54 -56.43
N LYS A 228 25.61 -0.46 -57.02
CA LYS A 228 27.02 -0.07 -56.99
C LYS A 228 27.50 0.36 -55.60
N HIS A 229 26.60 0.79 -54.72
CA HIS A 229 26.94 1.25 -53.36
C HIS A 229 26.82 0.12 -52.33
N LEU A 230 26.60 -1.11 -52.79
CA LEU A 230 26.31 -2.25 -51.93
C LEU A 230 27.42 -3.29 -52.05
N THR A 231 28.09 -3.57 -50.94
CA THR A 231 29.13 -4.60 -50.89
C THR A 231 28.55 -5.99 -51.18
N ASN A 232 29.18 -6.73 -52.09
CA ASN A 232 28.91 -8.15 -52.32
C ASN A 232 30.01 -9.04 -51.71
N PHE A 233 29.68 -9.70 -50.59
CA PHE A 233 30.63 -10.54 -49.87
C PHE A 233 30.94 -11.85 -50.61
N MET A 234 29.94 -12.47 -51.22
CA MET A 234 30.04 -13.79 -51.87
C MET A 234 30.21 -13.74 -53.40
N GLY A 235 30.17 -12.56 -54.01
CA GLY A 235 30.37 -12.35 -55.45
C GLY A 235 31.07 -11.03 -55.77
N ASP A 236 31.20 -10.71 -57.05
CA ASP A 236 31.84 -9.46 -57.46
C ASP A 236 30.91 -8.26 -57.23
N GLU A 237 31.51 -7.09 -57.09
CA GLU A 237 30.74 -5.84 -56.96
C GLU A 237 29.94 -5.58 -58.24
N ALA A 238 28.73 -5.03 -58.06
CA ALA A 238 27.86 -4.74 -59.19
C ALA A 238 28.47 -3.61 -60.05
N ASN A 239 28.56 -3.85 -61.36
CA ASN A 239 29.02 -2.85 -62.34
C ASN A 239 27.86 -2.15 -63.06
N SER A 240 26.65 -2.70 -62.95
CA SER A 240 25.41 -2.18 -63.49
C SER A 240 24.43 -1.93 -62.35
N ASP A 241 23.44 -1.11 -62.63
CA ASP A 241 22.51 -0.63 -61.63
C ASP A 241 21.10 -1.11 -61.98
N THR A 242 20.76 -2.28 -61.46
CA THR A 242 19.49 -2.96 -61.75
C THR A 242 18.46 -2.75 -60.66
N HIS A 243 18.89 -2.29 -59.48
CA HIS A 243 18.10 -2.18 -58.25
C HIS A 243 17.50 -3.49 -57.76
N ALA A 244 17.94 -4.64 -58.27
CA ALA A 244 17.34 -5.94 -58.01
C ALA A 244 18.06 -6.73 -56.90
N VAL A 245 19.17 -6.23 -56.36
CA VAL A 245 20.00 -7.00 -55.40
C VAL A 245 19.50 -6.91 -53.95
N ILE A 246 18.65 -5.92 -53.64
CA ILE A 246 17.94 -5.85 -52.36
C ILE A 246 16.53 -6.39 -52.60
N GLY A 247 16.18 -7.46 -51.89
CA GLY A 247 14.86 -8.07 -51.91
C GLY A 247 14.44 -8.57 -50.54
N ALA A 248 13.32 -9.30 -50.48
CA ALA A 248 12.68 -9.77 -49.24
C ALA A 248 13.57 -10.68 -48.36
N ASP A 249 14.59 -11.33 -48.93
CA ASP A 249 15.55 -12.15 -48.19
C ASP A 249 16.85 -11.43 -47.83
N THR A 250 17.05 -10.21 -48.34
CA THR A 250 18.31 -9.47 -48.22
C THR A 250 18.45 -8.85 -46.83
N THR A 251 19.59 -9.09 -46.18
CA THR A 251 20.01 -8.29 -45.02
C THR A 251 20.83 -7.11 -45.52
N LEU A 252 20.31 -5.89 -45.38
CA LEU A 252 21.03 -4.66 -45.65
C LEU A 252 21.71 -4.18 -44.36
N GLU A 253 23.04 -4.25 -44.32
CA GLU A 253 23.85 -3.74 -43.22
C GLU A 253 24.13 -2.25 -43.39
N ILE A 254 23.73 -1.49 -42.38
CA ILE A 254 24.07 -0.08 -42.18
C ILE A 254 25.18 0.00 -41.15
N THR A 255 26.33 0.54 -41.52
CA THR A 255 27.51 0.67 -40.66
C THR A 255 28.00 2.12 -40.69
N SER A 256 29.06 2.44 -39.96
CA SER A 256 29.71 3.76 -40.06
C SER A 256 30.18 4.08 -41.49
N ALA A 257 30.43 3.06 -42.34
CA ALA A 257 30.78 3.26 -43.74
C ALA A 257 29.59 3.74 -44.59
N SER A 258 28.35 3.52 -44.15
CA SER A 258 27.13 3.94 -44.87
C SER A 258 26.92 5.45 -44.87
N GLY A 259 27.67 6.21 -44.07
CA GLY A 259 27.54 7.66 -43.91
C GLY A 259 26.31 8.05 -43.10
N ARG A 260 25.99 9.36 -43.06
CA ARG A 260 24.92 9.91 -42.19
C ARG A 260 23.51 9.79 -42.74
N SER A 261 23.34 9.60 -44.04
CA SER A 261 22.01 9.67 -44.65
C SER A 261 21.93 9.00 -46.01
N SER A 262 20.79 8.38 -46.28
CA SER A 262 20.47 7.80 -47.57
C SER A 262 19.06 8.12 -48.07
N ASP A 263 18.83 7.88 -49.36
CA ASP A 263 17.53 7.80 -50.00
C ASP A 263 17.30 6.34 -50.44
N ALA A 264 16.31 5.69 -49.82
CA ALA A 264 16.04 4.29 -50.05
C ALA A 264 15.34 4.02 -51.39
N ILE A 265 14.64 4.99 -51.97
CA ILE A 265 13.73 4.75 -53.10
C ILE A 265 14.18 5.42 -54.40
N HIS A 266 15.15 6.32 -54.35
CA HIS A 266 15.71 6.92 -55.57
C HIS A 266 16.14 5.85 -56.61
N GLY A 267 15.82 6.09 -57.88
CA GLY A 267 16.13 5.20 -59.01
C GLY A 267 15.24 3.96 -59.17
N VAL A 268 14.44 3.57 -58.16
CA VAL A 268 13.66 2.32 -58.20
C VAL A 268 12.53 2.36 -59.23
N VAL A 269 12.58 1.41 -60.19
CA VAL A 269 11.54 1.18 -61.21
C VAL A 269 10.30 0.57 -60.54
N GLY A 270 9.11 1.12 -60.79
CA GLY A 270 7.86 0.67 -60.17
C GLY A 270 7.60 1.23 -58.76
N GLY A 271 8.57 1.94 -58.17
CA GLY A 271 8.39 2.72 -56.95
C GLY A 271 8.43 1.95 -55.62
N LYS A 272 8.52 0.62 -55.64
CA LYS A 272 8.58 -0.20 -54.42
C LYS A 272 9.94 -0.85 -54.26
N ARG A 273 10.51 -0.79 -53.06
CA ARG A 273 11.75 -1.51 -52.72
C ARG A 273 11.52 -2.45 -51.55
N ASP A 274 11.81 -3.72 -51.78
CA ASP A 274 11.82 -4.74 -50.74
C ASP A 274 13.19 -4.80 -50.03
N VAL A 275 13.17 -5.03 -48.72
CA VAL A 275 14.34 -5.38 -47.91
C VAL A 275 13.93 -6.42 -46.88
N GLY A 276 14.73 -7.47 -46.69
CA GLY A 276 14.49 -8.47 -45.65
C GLY A 276 14.70 -7.90 -44.26
N THR A 277 15.97 -7.72 -43.89
CA THR A 277 16.36 -7.17 -42.58
C THR A 277 17.20 -5.92 -42.78
N LEU A 278 16.87 -4.84 -42.08
CA LEU A 278 17.77 -3.69 -41.90
C LEU A 278 18.59 -3.91 -40.64
N TYR A 279 19.87 -4.22 -40.79
CA TYR A 279 20.77 -4.44 -39.67
C TYR A 279 21.64 -3.20 -39.45
N VAL A 280 21.49 -2.55 -38.30
CA VAL A 280 22.18 -1.30 -37.94
C VAL A 280 23.30 -1.62 -36.96
N ALA A 281 24.53 -1.66 -37.46
CA ALA A 281 25.69 -2.01 -36.66
C ALA A 281 25.95 -0.99 -35.55
N GLU A 282 26.54 -1.46 -34.44
CA GLU A 282 26.95 -0.60 -33.34
C GLU A 282 27.83 0.58 -33.82
N GLY A 283 27.50 1.79 -33.39
CA GLY A 283 28.21 3.02 -33.78
C GLY A 283 27.81 3.60 -35.13
N ALA A 284 26.83 3.02 -35.84
CA ALA A 284 26.20 3.67 -36.98
C ALA A 284 25.19 4.76 -36.51
N ASP A 285 25.13 5.88 -37.22
CA ASP A 285 24.13 6.96 -37.09
C ASP A 285 23.67 7.30 -38.51
N HIS A 286 22.45 6.87 -38.87
CA HIS A 286 21.98 6.91 -40.25
C HIS A 286 20.52 7.34 -40.39
N ASP A 287 20.26 8.31 -41.27
CA ASP A 287 18.92 8.78 -41.64
C ASP A 287 18.49 8.31 -43.03
N VAL A 288 17.45 7.50 -43.11
CA VAL A 288 16.87 6.98 -44.35
C VAL A 288 15.68 7.84 -44.76
N LEU A 289 15.73 8.40 -45.96
CA LEU A 289 14.62 9.13 -46.58
C LEU A 289 13.77 8.17 -47.43
N VAL A 290 12.44 8.26 -47.26
CA VAL A 290 11.43 7.65 -48.14
C VAL A 290 10.49 8.75 -48.62
N ALA A 291 10.59 9.12 -49.90
CA ALA A 291 9.90 10.30 -50.45
C ALA A 291 9.28 10.03 -51.84
N GLY A 292 8.16 10.69 -52.12
CA GLY A 292 7.54 10.75 -53.45
C GLY A 292 6.29 9.89 -53.59
N THR A 293 5.30 10.38 -54.34
CA THR A 293 4.01 9.70 -54.52
C THR A 293 4.16 8.30 -55.13
N GLY A 294 3.58 7.30 -54.48
CA GLY A 294 3.63 5.90 -54.92
C GLY A 294 4.99 5.23 -54.67
N LYS A 295 5.83 5.84 -53.82
CA LYS A 295 7.12 5.29 -53.39
C LYS A 295 6.98 4.56 -52.06
N GLU A 296 7.47 3.33 -51.97
CA GLU A 296 7.27 2.46 -50.80
C GLU A 296 8.54 1.66 -50.47
N LEU A 297 8.97 1.71 -49.21
CA LEU A 297 9.98 0.82 -48.64
C LEU A 297 9.28 -0.29 -47.86
N ILE A 298 9.52 -1.55 -48.24
CA ILE A 298 8.88 -2.72 -47.63
C ILE A 298 9.92 -3.53 -46.85
N VAL A 299 9.78 -3.59 -45.52
CA VAL A 299 10.61 -4.40 -44.62
C VAL A 299 9.92 -5.75 -44.38
N HIS A 300 10.53 -6.85 -44.82
CA HIS A 300 9.92 -8.18 -44.79
C HIS A 300 10.20 -8.97 -43.52
N ARG A 301 11.25 -8.64 -42.75
CA ARG A 301 11.61 -9.34 -41.52
C ARG A 301 11.73 -8.39 -40.36
N ALA A 302 12.80 -7.61 -40.28
CA ALA A 302 13.08 -6.86 -39.06
C ALA A 302 13.98 -5.64 -39.27
N ILE A 303 13.95 -4.75 -38.28
CA ILE A 303 15.04 -3.80 -38.03
C ILE A 303 15.77 -4.28 -36.78
N GLU A 304 17.06 -4.54 -36.91
CA GLU A 304 17.90 -5.16 -35.88
C GLU A 304 19.21 -4.37 -35.69
N GLY A 305 19.88 -4.61 -34.57
CA GLY A 305 21.18 -4.03 -34.26
C GLY A 305 21.13 -2.96 -33.17
N ALA A 306 22.28 -2.33 -32.93
CA ALA A 306 22.52 -1.46 -31.78
C ALA A 306 22.93 -0.02 -32.17
N GLY A 307 22.98 0.30 -33.47
CA GLY A 307 23.20 1.67 -33.94
C GLY A 307 21.92 2.50 -34.01
N ASP A 308 22.08 3.80 -34.26
CA ASP A 308 20.99 4.76 -34.36
C ASP A 308 20.46 4.81 -35.80
N LEU A 309 19.15 4.61 -35.95
CA LEU A 309 18.48 4.66 -37.25
C LEU A 309 17.28 5.60 -37.18
N SER A 310 17.25 6.60 -38.05
CA SER A 310 16.02 7.34 -38.35
C SER A 310 15.49 6.97 -39.73
N ILE A 311 14.17 6.78 -39.85
CA ILE A 311 13.49 6.65 -41.14
C ILE A 311 12.48 7.78 -41.25
N SER A 312 12.71 8.67 -42.20
CA SER A 312 11.89 9.84 -42.49
C SER A 312 11.03 9.57 -43.72
N VAL A 313 9.74 9.29 -43.49
CA VAL A 313 8.72 9.15 -44.53
C VAL A 313 8.08 10.51 -44.75
N VAL A 314 8.32 11.10 -45.92
CA VAL A 314 7.82 12.44 -46.27
C VAL A 314 6.71 12.34 -47.32
N GLU A 315 6.25 13.49 -47.82
CA GLU A 315 5.10 13.61 -48.73
C GLU A 315 5.08 12.55 -49.84
N GLY A 316 3.99 11.78 -49.89
CA GLY A 316 3.73 10.71 -50.86
C GLY A 316 4.41 9.36 -50.62
N GLY A 317 5.37 9.27 -49.69
CA GLY A 317 6.13 8.05 -49.40
C GLY A 317 5.46 7.12 -48.39
N ALA A 318 5.85 5.83 -48.41
CA ALA A 318 5.36 4.83 -47.46
C ALA A 318 6.46 3.90 -46.91
N LEU A 319 6.43 3.62 -45.61
CA LEU A 319 7.19 2.55 -44.97
C LEU A 319 6.23 1.45 -44.54
N THR A 320 6.42 0.24 -45.04
CA THR A 320 5.54 -0.90 -44.77
C THR A 320 6.33 -2.06 -44.18
N PHE A 321 5.90 -2.57 -43.03
CA PHE A 321 6.36 -3.85 -42.50
C PHE A 321 5.45 -4.95 -43.07
N ALA A 322 6.02 -5.88 -43.83
CA ALA A 322 5.26 -6.92 -44.53
C ALA A 322 4.62 -7.90 -43.54
N ALA A 323 3.47 -8.47 -43.93
CA ALA A 323 2.77 -9.46 -43.13
C ALA A 323 3.65 -10.71 -42.90
N GLN A 324 3.53 -11.30 -41.71
CA GLN A 324 4.33 -12.44 -41.27
C GLN A 324 3.48 -13.71 -41.23
N GLY A 325 4.11 -14.86 -41.52
CA GLY A 325 3.44 -16.15 -41.38
C GLY A 325 3.15 -16.50 -39.91
N GLU A 326 2.27 -17.49 -39.69
CA GLU A 326 1.98 -17.98 -38.34
C GLU A 326 3.28 -18.35 -37.59
N ASN A 327 3.48 -17.79 -36.39
CA ASN A 327 4.67 -17.93 -35.54
C ASN A 327 5.94 -17.19 -36.00
N GLN A 328 5.84 -16.27 -36.96
CA GLN A 328 6.91 -15.31 -37.27
C GLN A 328 6.51 -13.93 -36.75
N THR A 329 7.44 -13.22 -36.12
CA THR A 329 7.24 -11.83 -35.69
C THR A 329 8.20 -10.93 -36.44
N GLY A 330 7.63 -10.07 -37.27
CA GLY A 330 8.38 -9.09 -38.03
C GLY A 330 8.41 -7.81 -37.22
N ALA A 331 9.55 -7.42 -36.69
CA ALA A 331 9.55 -6.37 -35.67
C ALA A 331 10.76 -5.47 -35.75
N ILE A 332 10.63 -4.35 -35.05
CA ILE A 332 11.76 -3.52 -34.67
C ILE A 332 12.33 -4.11 -33.38
N TYR A 333 13.48 -4.77 -33.49
CA TYR A 333 14.23 -5.30 -32.35
C TYR A 333 15.40 -4.40 -31.95
N ALA A 334 15.78 -3.45 -32.81
CA ALA A 334 16.80 -2.45 -32.49
C ALA A 334 16.29 -1.44 -31.44
N GLU A 335 17.18 -1.04 -30.53
CA GLU A 335 16.83 -0.16 -29.41
C GLU A 335 16.63 1.31 -29.85
N ASN A 336 17.40 1.78 -30.82
CA ASN A 336 17.46 3.21 -31.20
C ASN A 336 16.88 3.47 -32.59
N VAL A 337 15.58 3.23 -32.75
CA VAL A 337 14.86 3.47 -34.01
C VAL A 337 13.87 4.62 -33.86
N ALA A 338 14.05 5.65 -34.69
CA ALA A 338 13.13 6.76 -34.83
C ALA A 338 12.43 6.70 -36.19
N LEU A 339 11.10 6.72 -36.19
CA LEU A 339 10.30 6.78 -37.41
C LEU A 339 9.55 8.11 -37.44
N SER A 340 9.45 8.73 -38.62
CA SER A 340 8.60 9.90 -38.79
C SER A 340 7.79 9.82 -40.08
N ALA A 341 6.53 10.23 -40.00
CA ALA A 341 5.67 10.43 -41.16
C ALA A 341 5.27 11.91 -41.22
N THR A 342 5.52 12.57 -42.35
CA THR A 342 5.21 13.99 -42.55
C THR A 342 4.71 14.30 -43.95
N GLY A 343 3.78 15.24 -44.08
CA GLY A 343 3.20 15.66 -45.35
C GLY A 343 2.05 14.77 -45.83
N ALA A 344 1.29 15.24 -46.81
CA ALA A 344 0.14 14.51 -47.35
C ALA A 344 0.56 13.14 -47.87
N ASN A 345 -0.10 12.08 -47.37
CA ASN A 345 0.16 10.67 -47.71
C ASN A 345 1.50 10.08 -47.24
N GLY A 346 2.25 10.75 -46.35
CA GLY A 346 3.35 10.10 -45.64
C GLY A 346 2.81 9.01 -44.71
N LYS A 347 3.10 7.73 -44.98
CA LYS A 347 2.47 6.60 -44.28
C LYS A 347 3.47 5.61 -43.70
N ILE A 348 3.26 5.20 -42.45
CA ILE A 348 3.92 4.07 -41.81
C ILE A 348 2.87 2.99 -41.54
N GLN A 349 3.10 1.76 -41.99
CA GLN A 349 2.16 0.65 -41.88
C GLN A 349 2.83 -0.58 -41.27
N PHE A 350 2.28 -1.07 -40.16
CA PHE A 350 2.57 -2.38 -39.59
C PHE A 350 1.46 -3.35 -39.99
N ASN A 351 1.76 -4.36 -40.80
CA ASN A 351 0.81 -5.39 -41.21
C ASN A 351 0.77 -6.57 -40.23
N GLU A 352 0.06 -7.63 -40.60
CA GLU A 352 -0.18 -8.79 -39.76
C GLU A 352 1.09 -9.44 -39.20
N GLY A 353 1.07 -9.71 -37.89
CA GLY A 353 2.18 -10.32 -37.17
C GLY A 353 3.40 -9.41 -36.98
N THR A 354 3.25 -8.10 -37.19
CA THR A 354 4.37 -7.14 -37.04
C THR A 354 4.31 -6.31 -35.76
N SER A 355 5.47 -5.82 -35.30
CA SER A 355 5.58 -5.02 -34.07
C SER A 355 6.50 -3.81 -34.21
N ALA A 356 6.07 -2.67 -33.65
CA ALA A 356 6.89 -1.45 -33.57
C ALA A 356 7.99 -1.51 -32.49
N GLY A 357 8.01 -2.57 -31.66
CA GLY A 357 9.04 -2.74 -30.63
C GLY A 357 9.09 -1.56 -29.67
N SER A 358 10.24 -0.91 -29.55
CA SER A 358 10.47 0.27 -28.71
C SER A 358 10.70 1.55 -29.51
N ALA A 359 10.23 1.61 -30.76
CA ALA A 359 10.48 2.74 -31.64
C ALA A 359 9.89 4.06 -31.11
N THR A 360 10.57 5.17 -31.41
CA THR A 360 9.99 6.52 -31.25
C THR A 360 9.37 6.93 -32.58
N ILE A 361 8.08 7.27 -32.61
CA ILE A 361 7.32 7.54 -33.83
C ILE A 361 6.66 8.91 -33.76
N ALA A 362 6.89 9.76 -34.77
CA ALA A 362 6.31 11.10 -34.86
C ALA A 362 5.47 11.27 -36.12
N LEU A 363 4.22 11.69 -35.96
CA LEU A 363 3.25 11.91 -37.05
C LEU A 363 2.93 13.40 -37.13
N ASN A 364 3.40 14.07 -38.17
CA ASN A 364 3.25 15.52 -38.32
C ASN A 364 2.61 15.85 -39.66
N ASN A 365 1.94 17.00 -39.76
CA ASN A 365 1.45 17.55 -41.03
C ASN A 365 0.75 16.51 -41.94
N GLY A 366 -0.25 15.79 -41.42
CA GLY A 366 -1.01 14.77 -42.16
C GLY A 366 -0.37 13.39 -42.25
N GLY A 367 0.78 13.15 -41.60
CA GLY A 367 1.41 11.83 -41.53
C GLY A 367 0.52 10.80 -40.83
N GLU A 368 0.52 9.57 -41.35
CA GLU A 368 -0.33 8.47 -40.88
C GLU A 368 0.49 7.29 -40.37
N LEU A 369 0.11 6.75 -39.22
CA LEU A 369 0.58 5.47 -38.68
C LEU A 369 -0.59 4.50 -38.57
N VAL A 370 -0.41 3.30 -39.11
CA VAL A 370 -1.43 2.25 -39.06
C VAL A 370 -0.83 0.96 -38.50
N PHE A 371 -1.47 0.42 -37.46
CA PHE A 371 -1.32 -0.95 -37.01
C PHE A 371 -2.53 -1.75 -37.49
N GLY A 372 -2.31 -2.66 -38.43
CA GLY A 372 -3.33 -3.55 -38.97
C GLY A 372 -3.52 -4.82 -38.12
N THR A 373 -4.37 -5.72 -38.60
CA THR A 373 -4.78 -6.95 -37.91
C THR A 373 -3.61 -7.71 -37.29
N ASN A 374 -3.71 -8.10 -36.01
CA ASN A 374 -2.68 -8.82 -35.25
C ASN A 374 -1.32 -8.10 -35.12
N ALA A 375 -1.19 -6.83 -35.52
CA ALA A 375 0.01 -6.04 -35.25
C ALA A 375 0.04 -5.55 -33.78
N ASN A 376 1.21 -5.15 -33.31
CA ASN A 376 1.39 -4.62 -31.95
C ASN A 376 2.24 -3.34 -31.93
N ALA A 377 1.79 -2.31 -31.22
CA ALA A 377 2.58 -1.10 -30.99
C ALA A 377 3.75 -1.30 -30.01
N GLY A 378 3.79 -2.43 -29.27
CA GLY A 378 4.90 -2.76 -28.39
C GLY A 378 5.03 -1.77 -27.22
N ASN A 379 6.25 -1.31 -26.95
CA ASN A 379 6.58 -0.28 -25.96
C ASN A 379 7.01 1.03 -26.66
N SER A 380 6.40 1.32 -27.81
CA SER A 380 6.75 2.49 -28.63
C SER A 380 6.29 3.81 -27.98
N GLN A 381 6.96 4.90 -28.35
CA GLN A 381 6.56 6.26 -27.99
C GLN A 381 6.01 6.95 -29.23
N ILE A 382 4.72 7.26 -29.25
CA ILE A 382 4.02 7.78 -30.42
C ILE A 382 3.53 9.20 -30.13
N THR A 383 3.93 10.16 -30.95
CA THR A 383 3.42 11.54 -30.91
C THR A 383 2.62 11.83 -32.17
N VAL A 384 1.36 12.24 -31.99
CA VAL A 384 0.45 12.61 -33.07
C VAL A 384 0.27 14.13 -33.06
N GLY A 385 0.74 14.81 -34.09
CA GLY A 385 0.74 16.27 -34.18
C GLY A 385 -0.65 16.86 -34.42
N MET A 386 -0.90 18.06 -33.86
CA MET A 386 -2.12 18.83 -34.08
C MET A 386 -2.24 19.36 -35.51
N ALA A 387 -3.47 19.65 -35.93
CA ALA A 387 -3.70 20.53 -37.06
C ALA A 387 -3.30 21.97 -36.69
N VAL A 388 -2.72 22.68 -37.65
CA VAL A 388 -2.46 24.11 -37.57
C VAL A 388 -3.28 24.78 -38.66
N THR A 389 -4.27 25.58 -38.27
CA THR A 389 -5.13 26.30 -39.20
C THR A 389 -4.47 27.59 -39.69
N GLN A 390 -5.02 28.19 -40.75
CA GLN A 390 -4.58 29.51 -41.19
C GLN A 390 -4.78 30.57 -40.09
N GLY A 391 -5.86 30.46 -39.30
CA GLY A 391 -6.12 31.34 -38.18
C GLY A 391 -5.04 31.27 -37.10
N ASP A 392 -4.54 30.08 -36.78
CA ASP A 392 -3.45 29.90 -35.80
C ASP A 392 -2.14 30.53 -36.27
N VAL A 393 -1.84 30.42 -37.57
CA VAL A 393 -0.67 31.05 -38.21
C VAL A 393 -0.77 32.56 -38.11
N ASP A 394 -1.95 33.11 -38.44
CA ASP A 394 -2.21 34.55 -38.39
C ASP A 394 -2.11 35.07 -36.94
N ALA A 395 -2.69 34.35 -35.98
CA ALA A 395 -2.60 34.65 -34.56
C ALA A 395 -1.16 34.60 -34.03
N ALA A 396 -0.37 33.61 -34.44
CA ALA A 396 1.03 33.48 -34.06
C ALA A 396 1.90 34.60 -34.66
N LEU A 397 1.61 35.05 -35.88
CA LEU A 397 2.28 36.18 -36.52
C LEU A 397 1.89 37.52 -35.88
N LEU A 398 0.64 37.66 -35.45
CA LEU A 398 0.16 38.81 -34.66
C LEU A 398 0.88 38.89 -33.30
N ALA A 399 1.02 37.76 -32.60
CA ALA A 399 1.72 37.69 -31.32
C ALA A 399 3.24 37.85 -31.46
N ASN A 400 3.81 37.31 -32.54
CA ASN A 400 5.25 37.39 -32.84
C ASN A 400 5.48 37.43 -34.37
N PRO A 401 5.86 38.59 -34.92
CA PRO A 401 6.13 38.73 -36.37
C PRO A 401 7.26 37.85 -36.92
N LYS A 402 8.05 37.22 -36.04
CA LYS A 402 9.11 36.25 -36.42
C LYS A 402 8.65 34.79 -36.31
N SER A 403 7.37 34.54 -36.05
CA SER A 403 6.82 33.19 -36.02
C SER A 403 7.09 32.46 -37.34
N ARG A 404 7.43 31.18 -37.24
CA ARG A 404 7.63 30.27 -38.38
C ARG A 404 6.56 29.20 -38.45
N LEU A 405 5.46 29.39 -37.72
CA LEU A 405 4.33 28.48 -37.74
C LEU A 405 3.72 28.46 -39.16
N GLY A 406 3.47 27.27 -39.69
CA GLY A 406 2.85 27.07 -41.00
C GLY A 406 1.63 26.17 -40.87
N VAL A 407 0.69 26.31 -41.81
CA VAL A 407 -0.50 25.45 -41.89
C VAL A 407 -0.06 23.98 -41.97
N ALA A 408 -0.70 23.14 -41.19
CA ALA A 408 -0.40 21.72 -41.12
C ALA A 408 -1.68 20.89 -40.89
N ALA A 409 -1.80 19.75 -41.56
CA ALA A 409 -2.87 18.80 -41.26
C ALA A 409 -2.56 18.01 -39.97
N ALA A 410 -3.61 17.57 -39.25
CA ALA A 410 -3.43 16.72 -38.08
C ALA A 410 -2.76 15.39 -38.46
N GLY A 411 -1.84 14.92 -37.61
CA GLY A 411 -1.35 13.55 -37.70
C GLY A 411 -2.47 12.55 -37.40
N LYS A 412 -2.33 11.31 -37.89
CA LYS A 412 -3.32 10.26 -37.73
C LYS A 412 -2.72 8.94 -37.26
N LEU A 413 -3.16 8.48 -36.09
CA LEU A 413 -2.88 7.13 -35.58
C LEU A 413 -4.12 6.24 -35.76
N THR A 414 -3.95 5.08 -36.39
CA THR A 414 -4.99 4.05 -36.50
C THR A 414 -4.47 2.71 -35.99
N VAL A 415 -5.15 2.13 -35.02
CA VAL A 415 -4.92 0.78 -34.49
C VAL A 415 -6.20 0.01 -34.77
N SER A 416 -6.16 -0.99 -35.66
CA SER A 416 -7.36 -1.73 -36.09
C SER A 416 -7.12 -3.24 -36.03
N ASP A 417 -7.97 -3.94 -35.27
CA ASP A 417 -7.83 -5.37 -34.96
C ASP A 417 -6.43 -5.73 -34.42
N ALA A 418 -5.87 -4.83 -33.60
CA ALA A 418 -4.48 -4.82 -33.20
C ALA A 418 -4.29 -4.54 -31.70
N SER A 419 -3.05 -4.67 -31.24
CA SER A 419 -2.66 -4.40 -29.85
C SER A 419 -1.92 -3.07 -29.73
N ALA A 420 -2.29 -2.24 -28.76
CA ALA A 420 -1.49 -1.07 -28.36
C ALA A 420 -0.34 -1.43 -27.40
N GLY A 421 -0.38 -2.62 -26.78
CA GLY A 421 0.70 -3.11 -25.92
C GLY A 421 0.92 -2.24 -24.68
N ASP A 422 2.17 -1.83 -24.51
CA ASP A 422 2.67 -0.94 -23.44
C ASP A 422 3.06 0.44 -24.02
N ALA A 423 2.53 0.81 -25.19
CA ALA A 423 2.91 2.04 -25.87
C ALA A 423 2.53 3.28 -25.03
N THR A 424 3.29 4.36 -25.24
CA THR A 424 2.93 5.70 -24.77
C THR A 424 2.51 6.54 -25.96
N VAL A 425 1.27 7.04 -25.94
CA VAL A 425 0.71 7.86 -27.02
C VAL A 425 0.39 9.25 -26.49
N VAL A 426 0.97 10.27 -27.13
CA VAL A 426 0.57 11.67 -26.94
C VAL A 426 -0.16 12.12 -28.19
N ASN A 427 -1.47 12.29 -28.08
CA ASN A 427 -2.33 12.63 -29.21
C ASN A 427 -2.77 14.08 -29.17
N PHE A 428 -2.20 14.94 -30.03
CA PHE A 428 -2.71 16.28 -30.32
C PHE A 428 -3.56 16.33 -31.61
N GLY A 429 -3.59 15.23 -32.38
CA GLY A 429 -4.28 15.12 -33.67
C GLY A 429 -5.46 14.15 -33.59
N LEU A 430 -5.45 13.14 -34.47
CA LEU A 430 -6.49 12.12 -34.57
C LEU A 430 -5.94 10.73 -34.21
N ALA A 431 -6.55 10.07 -33.23
CA ALA A 431 -6.25 8.68 -32.88
C ALA A 431 -7.51 7.81 -32.95
N SER A 432 -7.38 6.61 -33.50
CA SER A 432 -8.48 5.65 -33.60
C SER A 432 -8.03 4.26 -33.19
N PHE A 433 -8.75 3.67 -32.23
CA PHE A 433 -8.62 2.30 -31.76
C PHE A 433 -9.91 1.56 -32.12
N ASP A 434 -9.82 0.69 -33.10
CA ASP A 434 -10.94 -0.02 -33.70
C ASP A 434 -10.75 -1.52 -33.48
N LYS A 435 -11.70 -2.19 -32.80
CA LYS A 435 -11.58 -3.61 -32.43
C LYS A 435 -10.22 -3.97 -31.81
N SER A 436 -9.69 -3.08 -30.98
CA SER A 436 -8.29 -3.10 -30.57
C SER A 436 -8.14 -3.38 -29.07
N LYS A 437 -7.00 -3.98 -28.71
CA LYS A 437 -6.63 -4.25 -27.31
C LYS A 437 -5.68 -3.18 -26.82
N LEU A 438 -6.15 -2.31 -25.92
CA LEU A 438 -5.33 -1.24 -25.36
C LEU A 438 -4.30 -1.76 -24.34
N GLN A 439 -4.57 -2.89 -23.68
CA GLN A 439 -3.65 -3.54 -22.75
C GLN A 439 -3.15 -2.60 -21.64
N ASN A 440 -1.89 -2.14 -21.65
CA ASN A 440 -1.33 -1.20 -20.66
C ASN A 440 -0.97 0.15 -21.31
N LEU A 441 -1.62 0.53 -22.40
CA LEU A 441 -1.44 1.81 -23.08
C LEU A 441 -1.50 2.99 -22.09
N ALA A 442 -0.51 3.88 -22.18
CA ALA A 442 -0.56 5.21 -21.58
C ALA A 442 -0.94 6.22 -22.67
N LEU A 443 -2.15 6.78 -22.60
CA LEU A 443 -2.68 7.72 -23.59
C LEU A 443 -2.93 9.10 -22.96
N LEU A 444 -2.21 10.10 -23.44
CA LEU A 444 -2.52 11.51 -23.22
C LEU A 444 -3.24 12.07 -24.44
N ASN A 445 -4.55 12.30 -24.32
CA ASN A 445 -5.39 12.85 -25.39
C ASN A 445 -5.58 14.36 -25.20
N ALA A 446 -5.09 15.13 -26.17
CA ALA A 446 -5.26 16.58 -26.33
C ALA A 446 -6.02 16.94 -27.62
N GLY A 447 -6.27 15.97 -28.50
CA GLY A 447 -7.02 16.12 -29.76
C GLY A 447 -8.31 15.30 -29.76
N LYS A 448 -8.53 14.53 -30.82
CA LYS A 448 -9.67 13.61 -30.93
C LYS A 448 -9.20 12.16 -30.89
N THR A 449 -9.77 11.37 -29.99
CA THR A 449 -9.56 9.92 -29.94
C THR A 449 -10.88 9.16 -30.02
N THR A 450 -10.92 8.04 -30.76
CA THR A 450 -12.06 7.13 -30.80
C THR A 450 -11.67 5.71 -30.38
N LEU A 451 -12.42 5.08 -29.47
CA LEU A 451 -12.36 3.64 -29.15
C LEU A 451 -13.66 3.01 -29.61
N SER A 452 -13.61 2.01 -30.50
CA SER A 452 -14.83 1.48 -31.14
C SER A 452 -14.79 -0.02 -31.42
N ASN A 453 -15.94 -0.58 -31.80
CA ASN A 453 -16.10 -1.92 -32.38
C ASN A 453 -15.50 -3.06 -31.54
N GLN A 454 -15.95 -3.25 -30.30
CA GLN A 454 -15.50 -4.32 -29.40
C GLN A 454 -14.05 -4.18 -28.94
N SER A 455 -13.54 -2.95 -28.86
CA SER A 455 -12.23 -2.70 -28.26
C SER A 455 -12.20 -3.11 -26.77
N GLU A 456 -11.01 -3.46 -26.28
CA GLU A 456 -10.76 -3.91 -24.90
C GLU A 456 -9.76 -2.96 -24.23
N GLY A 457 -10.18 -2.34 -23.12
CA GLY A 457 -9.41 -1.31 -22.41
C GLY A 457 -8.22 -1.82 -21.60
N GLY A 458 -8.21 -3.09 -21.18
CA GLY A 458 -7.15 -3.67 -20.37
C GLY A 458 -7.00 -2.95 -19.01
N LYS A 459 -5.76 -2.51 -18.74
CA LYS A 459 -5.34 -1.64 -17.65
C LYS A 459 -4.82 -0.29 -18.19
N ALA A 460 -5.31 0.15 -19.34
CA ALA A 460 -4.84 1.39 -19.94
C ALA A 460 -5.08 2.59 -19.02
N GLU A 461 -4.15 3.54 -19.07
CA GLU A 461 -4.27 4.84 -18.41
C GLU A 461 -4.55 5.90 -19.47
N VAL A 462 -5.74 6.49 -19.41
CA VAL A 462 -6.20 7.48 -20.38
C VAL A 462 -6.42 8.82 -19.69
N ILE A 463 -5.75 9.86 -20.15
CA ILE A 463 -5.92 11.24 -19.70
C ILE A 463 -6.51 12.04 -20.86
N ASN A 464 -7.75 12.48 -20.74
CA ASN A 464 -8.42 13.35 -21.69
C ASN A 464 -8.35 14.81 -21.20
N LEU A 465 -7.55 15.65 -21.86
CA LEU A 465 -7.33 17.04 -21.48
C LEU A 465 -8.52 17.95 -21.83
N GLY A 466 -8.57 19.13 -21.23
CA GLY A 466 -9.56 20.16 -21.58
C GLY A 466 -9.49 20.52 -23.07
N GLY A 467 -10.65 20.62 -23.72
CA GLY A 467 -10.79 20.85 -25.17
C GLY A 467 -10.60 19.59 -26.04
N ALA A 468 -10.20 18.46 -25.46
CA ALA A 468 -10.07 17.19 -26.17
C ALA A 468 -11.37 16.38 -26.16
N THR A 469 -11.54 15.55 -27.19
CA THR A 469 -12.71 14.66 -27.35
C THR A 469 -12.28 13.19 -27.34
N LEU A 470 -13.00 12.37 -26.57
CA LEU A 470 -12.82 10.93 -26.47
C LEU A 470 -14.16 10.21 -26.70
N ASP A 471 -14.33 9.63 -27.89
CA ASP A 471 -15.53 8.88 -28.25
C ASP A 471 -15.30 7.39 -27.98
N ILE A 472 -16.09 6.77 -27.10
CA ILE A 472 -16.04 5.35 -26.73
C ILE A 472 -17.35 4.69 -27.15
N ALA A 473 -17.27 3.74 -28.07
CA ALA A 473 -18.41 3.00 -28.59
C ALA A 473 -18.16 1.50 -28.52
N ASP A 474 -19.17 0.72 -28.12
CA ASP A 474 -19.12 -0.75 -28.10
C ASP A 474 -17.83 -1.33 -27.47
N THR A 475 -17.34 -0.75 -26.36
CA THR A 475 -16.01 -1.06 -25.81
C THR A 475 -16.11 -1.66 -24.41
N LYS A 476 -15.29 -2.69 -24.11
CA LYS A 476 -15.12 -3.22 -22.75
C LYS A 476 -13.98 -2.46 -22.07
N LEU A 477 -14.27 -1.51 -21.19
CA LEU A 477 -13.22 -0.72 -20.53
C LEU A 477 -12.33 -1.54 -19.59
N GLN A 478 -12.85 -2.66 -19.06
CA GLN A 478 -12.11 -3.52 -18.11
C GLN A 478 -11.57 -2.67 -16.95
N ARG A 479 -10.28 -2.77 -16.60
CA ARG A 479 -9.62 -2.07 -15.50
C ARG A 479 -8.95 -0.77 -15.93
N MET A 480 -9.45 -0.14 -17.00
CA MET A 480 -8.95 1.15 -17.48
C MET A 480 -9.13 2.23 -16.40
N THR A 481 -8.14 3.10 -16.28
CA THR A 481 -8.25 4.36 -15.53
C THR A 481 -8.43 5.51 -16.51
N LEU A 482 -9.54 6.25 -16.40
CA LEU A 482 -9.85 7.41 -17.23
C LEU A 482 -9.87 8.67 -16.36
N THR A 483 -8.97 9.60 -16.62
CA THR A 483 -9.02 10.97 -16.07
C THR A 483 -9.51 11.92 -17.14
N ASN A 484 -10.60 12.65 -16.89
CA ASN A 484 -11.25 13.47 -17.89
C ASN A 484 -11.45 14.93 -17.46
N ALA A 485 -10.80 15.84 -18.17
CA ALA A 485 -11.04 17.29 -18.12
C ALA A 485 -11.73 17.83 -19.40
N GLY A 486 -11.88 17.01 -20.44
CA GLY A 486 -12.51 17.35 -21.71
C GLY A 486 -13.90 16.73 -21.88
N GLU A 487 -14.24 16.38 -23.12
CA GLU A 487 -15.50 15.69 -23.45
C GLU A 487 -15.26 14.20 -23.71
N VAL A 488 -15.99 13.34 -22.99
CA VAL A 488 -16.02 11.90 -23.20
C VAL A 488 -17.44 11.48 -23.53
N THR A 489 -17.61 10.71 -24.60
CA THR A 489 -18.90 10.09 -24.95
C THR A 489 -18.78 8.58 -24.83
N MET A 490 -19.70 7.92 -24.13
CA MET A 490 -19.83 6.46 -24.10
C MET A 490 -21.16 6.04 -24.74
N SER A 491 -21.08 5.14 -25.72
CA SER A 491 -22.22 4.74 -26.55
C SER A 491 -22.24 3.25 -26.87
N GLY A 492 -23.36 2.77 -27.40
CA GLY A 492 -23.52 1.38 -27.81
C GLY A 492 -23.46 0.41 -26.64
N SER A 493 -22.81 -0.73 -26.84
CA SER A 493 -22.66 -1.83 -25.87
C SER A 493 -21.49 -1.65 -24.90
N THR A 494 -21.09 -0.41 -24.63
CA THR A 494 -19.93 -0.10 -23.77
C THR A 494 -20.17 -0.53 -22.32
N VAL A 495 -19.17 -1.16 -21.69
CA VAL A 495 -19.23 -1.60 -20.29
C VAL A 495 -18.05 -1.05 -19.48
N ALA A 496 -18.34 -0.54 -18.27
CA ALA A 496 -17.39 0.17 -17.41
C ALA A 496 -17.33 -0.36 -15.96
N GLY A 497 -17.85 -1.57 -15.70
CA GLY A 497 -18.06 -2.08 -14.34
C GLY A 497 -16.79 -2.33 -13.51
N GLU A 498 -15.63 -2.45 -14.17
CA GLU A 498 -14.32 -2.58 -13.52
C GLU A 498 -13.43 -1.33 -13.68
N ALA A 499 -13.93 -0.29 -14.34
CA ALA A 499 -13.16 0.89 -14.69
C ALA A 499 -13.21 1.94 -13.57
N THR A 500 -12.13 2.73 -13.48
CA THR A 500 -12.04 3.89 -12.59
C THR A 500 -12.11 5.16 -13.42
N ILE A 501 -13.10 6.00 -13.18
CA ILE A 501 -13.32 7.26 -13.88
C ILE A 501 -13.16 8.42 -12.89
N ASN A 502 -12.26 9.34 -13.19
CA ASN A 502 -12.02 10.56 -12.43
C ASN A 502 -12.33 11.77 -13.31
N LEU A 503 -13.33 12.56 -12.94
CA LEU A 503 -13.67 13.81 -13.63
C LEU A 503 -12.93 15.00 -13.01
N VAL A 504 -12.37 15.86 -13.86
CA VAL A 504 -11.63 17.08 -13.48
C VAL A 504 -12.21 18.26 -14.26
N GLY A 505 -13.49 18.54 -14.03
CA GLY A 505 -14.29 19.59 -14.69
C GLY A 505 -14.92 19.19 -16.03
N GLY A 506 -14.51 18.07 -16.63
CA GLY A 506 -14.99 17.61 -17.94
C GLY A 506 -16.42 17.03 -17.94
N SER A 507 -16.90 16.70 -19.14
CA SER A 507 -18.20 16.06 -19.38
C SER A 507 -18.04 14.59 -19.73
N LEU A 508 -18.88 13.74 -19.14
CA LEU A 508 -19.07 12.33 -19.49
C LEU A 508 -20.51 12.11 -19.95
N ASP A 509 -20.71 11.97 -21.26
CA ASP A 509 -22.01 11.68 -21.86
C ASP A 509 -22.19 10.17 -22.04
N VAL A 510 -23.19 9.59 -21.37
CA VAL A 510 -23.57 8.17 -21.44
C VAL A 510 -25.00 8.00 -21.96
N SER A 511 -25.58 9.06 -22.54
CA SER A 511 -26.95 9.07 -23.05
C SER A 511 -27.16 8.13 -24.25
N ALA A 512 -26.09 7.81 -24.98
CA ALA A 512 -26.10 6.97 -26.17
C ALA A 512 -25.81 5.47 -25.90
N ILE A 513 -25.82 5.02 -24.63
CA ILE A 513 -25.71 3.59 -24.28
C ILE A 513 -26.90 2.82 -24.85
N ALA A 514 -26.66 1.64 -25.42
CA ALA A 514 -27.70 0.79 -25.99
C ALA A 514 -28.30 -0.16 -24.95
N LEU A 515 -29.51 -0.65 -25.23
CA LEU A 515 -30.10 -1.76 -24.46
C LEU A 515 -29.28 -3.03 -24.70
N PRO A 516 -28.94 -3.82 -23.66
CA PRO A 516 -28.38 -5.15 -23.87
C PRO A 516 -29.37 -6.01 -24.67
N ALA A 517 -28.88 -6.80 -25.61
CA ALA A 517 -29.72 -7.71 -26.39
C ALA A 517 -30.46 -8.67 -25.43
N ALA A 518 -31.79 -8.59 -25.40
CA ALA A 518 -32.63 -9.23 -24.39
C ALA A 518 -32.53 -10.77 -24.37
N GLU A 519 -32.41 -11.35 -23.17
CA GLU A 519 -32.96 -12.68 -22.86
C GLU A 519 -34.44 -12.52 -22.44
N PRO A 520 -35.34 -13.49 -22.71
CA PRO A 520 -36.79 -13.24 -22.80
C PRO A 520 -37.58 -12.99 -21.49
N SER A 521 -36.96 -12.71 -20.35
CA SER A 521 -37.66 -12.76 -19.05
C SER A 521 -37.44 -11.62 -18.06
N ASP A 522 -36.74 -10.54 -18.41
CA ASP A 522 -36.56 -9.36 -17.54
C ASP A 522 -36.84 -8.06 -18.32
N PRO A 523 -37.52 -7.05 -17.76
CA PRO A 523 -37.65 -5.76 -18.42
C PRO A 523 -36.25 -5.15 -18.59
N VAL A 524 -35.76 -5.14 -19.82
CA VAL A 524 -34.42 -4.65 -20.14
C VAL A 524 -34.35 -3.14 -19.88
N VAL A 525 -33.64 -2.74 -18.82
CA VAL A 525 -33.36 -1.33 -18.51
C VAL A 525 -32.07 -0.94 -19.21
N LYS A 526 -32.07 0.20 -19.91
CA LYS A 526 -30.88 0.83 -20.47
C LYS A 526 -30.00 1.30 -19.31
N ALA A 527 -28.94 0.56 -19.00
CA ALA A 527 -28.12 0.81 -17.82
C ALA A 527 -26.62 0.72 -18.11
N LEU A 528 -25.84 1.62 -17.51
CA LEU A 528 -24.38 1.57 -17.49
C LEU A 528 -23.90 1.40 -16.04
N THR A 529 -23.16 0.33 -15.78
CA THR A 529 -22.46 0.15 -14.51
C THR A 529 -21.04 0.69 -14.62
N ILE A 530 -20.67 1.57 -13.69
CA ILE A 530 -19.33 2.15 -13.55
C ILE A 530 -18.70 1.62 -12.26
N GLY A 531 -17.44 1.18 -12.37
CA GLY A 531 -16.66 0.66 -11.25
C GLY A 531 -16.48 1.66 -10.13
N SER A 532 -15.81 2.77 -10.42
CA SER A 532 -15.61 3.92 -9.53
C SER A 532 -15.78 5.22 -10.31
N LEU A 533 -16.49 6.18 -9.73
CA LEU A 533 -16.68 7.53 -10.29
C LEU A 533 -16.33 8.57 -9.23
N THR A 534 -15.31 9.39 -9.50
CA THR A 534 -14.82 10.41 -8.56
C THR A 534 -14.56 11.75 -9.25
N GLY A 535 -14.33 12.79 -8.45
CA GLY A 535 -13.93 14.11 -8.93
C GLY A 535 -15.12 15.04 -9.23
N SER A 536 -14.91 16.06 -10.06
CA SER A 536 -15.90 17.10 -10.38
C SER A 536 -16.15 17.18 -11.89
N GLY A 537 -17.37 17.52 -12.30
CA GLY A 537 -17.75 17.56 -13.73
C GLY A 537 -19.23 17.27 -13.96
N GLU A 538 -19.60 17.00 -15.20
CA GLU A 538 -20.97 16.67 -15.58
C GLU A 538 -21.08 15.26 -16.13
N VAL A 539 -22.07 14.50 -15.67
CA VAL A 539 -22.44 13.21 -16.26
C VAL A 539 -23.80 13.36 -16.92
N VAL A 540 -23.86 13.25 -18.25
CA VAL A 540 -25.11 13.38 -19.02
C VAL A 540 -25.63 11.98 -19.33
N ALA A 541 -26.74 11.58 -18.71
CA ALA A 541 -27.22 10.21 -18.81
C ALA A 541 -28.39 10.00 -19.78
N GLY A 542 -29.14 11.04 -20.16
CA GLY A 542 -30.37 10.82 -20.94
C GLY A 542 -31.37 9.95 -20.17
N GLU A 543 -31.81 8.88 -20.82
CA GLU A 543 -32.63 7.79 -20.25
C GLU A 543 -31.80 6.64 -19.67
N THR A 544 -30.47 6.70 -19.72
CA THR A 544 -29.59 5.65 -19.20
C THR A 544 -29.58 5.66 -17.67
N THR A 545 -29.94 4.54 -17.05
CA THR A 545 -29.74 4.30 -15.62
C THR A 545 -28.25 4.15 -15.31
N ILE A 546 -27.72 4.94 -14.39
CA ILE A 546 -26.31 4.85 -13.98
C ILE A 546 -26.20 4.03 -12.70
N ARG A 547 -25.42 2.95 -12.72
CA ARG A 547 -25.10 2.14 -11.52
C ARG A 547 -23.66 2.42 -11.08
N LEU A 548 -23.46 2.92 -9.86
CA LEU A 548 -22.17 3.42 -9.36
C LEU A 548 -21.65 2.59 -8.18
N GLY A 549 -20.33 2.34 -8.13
CA GLY A 549 -19.65 1.71 -6.98
C GLY A 549 -19.37 0.22 -7.12
N ALA A 550 -19.37 -0.32 -8.35
CA ALA A 550 -19.13 -1.75 -8.59
C ALA A 550 -17.72 -2.24 -8.19
N LEU A 551 -16.76 -1.34 -7.96
CA LEU A 551 -15.44 -1.69 -7.39
C LEU A 551 -15.42 -1.81 -5.86
N HIS A 552 -16.54 -1.55 -5.17
CA HIS A 552 -16.67 -1.62 -3.71
C HIS A 552 -15.71 -0.67 -2.96
N GLN A 553 -15.35 0.46 -3.57
CA GLN A 553 -14.46 1.48 -3.00
C GLN A 553 -15.25 2.69 -2.49
N ASP A 554 -14.60 3.54 -1.70
CA ASP A 554 -15.17 4.81 -1.27
C ASP A 554 -14.90 5.88 -2.33
N ASP A 555 -15.97 6.36 -2.96
CA ASP A 555 -15.97 7.34 -4.04
C ASP A 555 -16.48 8.70 -3.53
N VAL A 556 -15.87 9.80 -4.00
CA VAL A 556 -16.35 11.17 -3.75
C VAL A 556 -16.59 11.85 -5.09
N PHE A 557 -17.85 12.19 -5.36
CA PHE A 557 -18.27 12.85 -6.58
C PHE A 557 -18.87 14.23 -6.29
N ASP A 558 -18.18 15.26 -6.78
CA ASP A 558 -18.48 16.68 -6.64
C ASP A 558 -19.04 17.29 -7.94
N GLY A 559 -19.59 16.45 -8.81
CA GLY A 559 -20.20 16.84 -10.07
C GLY A 559 -21.73 16.76 -10.08
N ARG A 560 -22.33 16.99 -11.25
CA ARG A 560 -23.79 16.89 -11.46
C ARG A 560 -24.12 15.74 -12.40
N ILE A 561 -25.18 14.98 -12.11
CA ILE A 561 -25.74 13.99 -13.03
C ILE A 561 -27.01 14.60 -13.68
N LEU A 562 -27.01 14.73 -15.00
CA LEU A 562 -28.01 15.46 -15.79
C LEU A 562 -28.73 14.53 -16.78
N SER A 563 -30.00 14.83 -17.09
CA SER A 563 -30.77 14.09 -18.11
C SER A 563 -30.54 14.61 -19.53
N VAL A 564 -30.14 15.87 -19.69
CA VAL A 564 -29.81 16.48 -20.98
C VAL A 564 -28.58 17.36 -20.83
N LYS A 565 -27.75 17.44 -21.87
CA LYS A 565 -26.62 18.37 -21.91
C LYS A 565 -27.19 19.79 -21.87
N ALA A 566 -26.80 20.59 -20.87
CA ALA A 566 -27.18 22.00 -20.85
C ALA A 566 -26.58 22.70 -22.08
N ALA A 567 -27.38 23.47 -22.81
CA ALA A 567 -26.85 24.32 -23.87
C ALA A 567 -25.93 25.36 -23.23
N VAL A 568 -24.65 25.34 -23.56
CA VAL A 568 -23.68 26.32 -23.05
C VAL A 568 -24.07 27.69 -23.62
N SER A 569 -24.42 28.63 -22.74
CA SER A 569 -24.49 30.05 -23.07
C SER A 569 -23.07 30.60 -23.10
N ASP A 570 -22.64 31.15 -24.24
CA ASP A 570 -21.40 31.92 -24.37
C ASP A 570 -21.42 33.16 -23.46
N SER A 571 -21.04 32.99 -22.19
CA SER A 571 -20.62 34.06 -21.28
C SER A 571 -20.22 33.48 -19.94
N ASP A 572 -18.93 33.25 -19.71
CA ASP A 572 -18.18 33.84 -18.59
C ASP A 572 -16.78 33.21 -18.49
N ASP A 573 -15.80 34.04 -18.81
CA ASP A 573 -14.36 33.78 -18.73
C ASP A 573 -13.95 33.71 -17.25
N VAL A 574 -13.78 32.48 -16.72
CA VAL A 574 -13.22 32.25 -15.38
C VAL A 574 -11.83 31.65 -15.52
N THR A 575 -10.83 32.52 -15.43
CA THR A 575 -9.42 32.15 -15.27
C THR A 575 -9.20 31.38 -13.97
N VAL A 576 -9.00 30.07 -14.05
CA VAL A 576 -8.45 29.26 -12.94
C VAL A 576 -6.92 29.24 -13.06
N ARG A 577 -6.25 29.63 -11.98
CA ARG A 577 -4.79 29.66 -11.86
C ARG A 577 -4.20 28.25 -11.88
N LEU A 578 -3.43 27.94 -12.92
CA LEU A 578 -2.47 26.83 -12.94
C LEU A 578 -1.16 27.29 -12.30
N ASP A 579 -0.95 26.90 -11.05
CA ASP A 579 0.35 26.99 -10.43
C ASP A 579 1.09 25.68 -10.71
N THR A 580 2.22 25.77 -11.43
CA THR A 580 3.17 24.72 -11.86
C THR A 580 2.93 24.03 -13.20
N PHE A 581 3.18 24.75 -14.30
CA PHE A 581 4.22 24.41 -15.30
C PHE A 581 4.40 25.62 -16.23
N ASN A 582 5.62 26.11 -16.36
CA ASN A 582 5.96 27.30 -17.13
C ASN A 582 5.87 27.03 -18.65
N LYS A 583 4.85 27.57 -19.34
CA LYS A 583 4.95 28.54 -20.45
C LYS A 583 3.59 28.78 -21.14
N GLN A 584 3.23 30.06 -21.12
CA GLN A 584 2.08 30.81 -21.68
C GLN A 584 1.17 30.17 -22.76
N PRO A 585 -0.16 30.28 -22.59
CA PRO A 585 -1.17 30.07 -23.63
C PRO A 585 -1.38 31.33 -24.50
N LEU A 586 -1.74 31.15 -25.77
CA LEU A 586 -2.24 32.22 -26.65
C LEU A 586 -3.66 31.87 -27.08
N ALA A 587 -4.52 32.89 -27.02
CA ALA A 587 -5.97 32.85 -27.10
C ALA A 587 -6.52 32.38 -28.46
N LEU A 588 -7.59 31.57 -28.40
CA LEU A 588 -8.44 31.17 -29.51
C LEU A 588 -9.60 32.18 -29.62
N GLY A 589 -9.83 32.69 -30.83
CA GLY A 589 -10.96 33.55 -31.19
C GLY A 589 -11.96 32.80 -32.07
N ASP A 590 -13.24 33.09 -31.84
CA ASP A 590 -14.43 32.39 -32.33
C ASP A 590 -14.82 32.58 -33.82
N ALA A 591 -15.65 31.62 -34.27
CA ALA A 591 -16.86 31.72 -35.13
C ALA A 591 -16.74 31.54 -36.68
N PRO A 592 -17.83 31.16 -37.43
CA PRO A 592 -19.14 30.57 -37.03
C PRO A 592 -19.65 29.36 -37.88
N LEU A 593 -20.46 28.52 -37.21
CA LEU A 593 -21.74 27.88 -37.58
C LEU A 593 -22.11 27.51 -39.04
N SER A 594 -22.59 26.27 -39.20
CA SER A 594 -23.85 26.02 -39.93
C SER A 594 -24.70 24.95 -39.23
N HIS A 595 -25.82 25.41 -38.65
CA HIS A 595 -26.90 24.59 -38.12
C HIS A 595 -27.65 23.84 -39.24
N GLN A 596 -27.95 22.56 -39.01
CA GLN A 596 -29.28 22.03 -39.35
C GLN A 596 -29.93 21.57 -38.05
N ALA A 597 -30.97 22.31 -37.68
CA ALA A 597 -31.87 21.98 -36.60
C ALA A 597 -32.85 20.91 -37.08
N ASP A 598 -32.86 19.75 -36.43
CA ASP A 598 -33.97 18.81 -36.51
C ASP A 598 -34.39 18.38 -35.10
N ALA A 599 -35.69 18.61 -34.85
CA ALA A 599 -36.57 18.03 -33.84
C ALA A 599 -36.16 18.09 -32.35
N ILE A 600 -36.74 19.06 -31.66
CA ILE A 600 -36.95 19.07 -30.20
C ILE A 600 -37.84 17.87 -29.85
N SER A 601 -37.25 16.83 -29.25
CA SER A 601 -37.99 15.81 -28.49
C SER A 601 -38.07 16.26 -27.03
N ASP A 602 -39.24 16.10 -26.40
CA ASP A 602 -39.44 16.36 -24.97
C ASP A 602 -38.33 15.73 -24.10
N PRO A 603 -37.84 16.43 -23.05
CA PRO A 603 -36.75 15.91 -22.22
C PRO A 603 -37.17 14.63 -21.48
N PRO A 604 -36.30 13.61 -21.40
CA PRO A 604 -36.61 12.37 -20.71
C PRO A 604 -36.86 12.59 -19.21
N THR A 605 -38.03 12.18 -18.74
CA THR A 605 -38.58 12.47 -17.40
C THR A 605 -38.09 11.53 -16.28
N HIS A 606 -37.12 10.63 -16.53
CA HIS A 606 -36.88 9.45 -15.68
C HIS A 606 -35.40 9.13 -15.34
N LEU A 607 -34.52 10.12 -15.20
CA LEU A 607 -33.12 9.87 -14.80
C LEU A 607 -33.03 9.07 -13.48
N GLN A 608 -32.39 7.90 -13.54
CA GLN A 608 -32.21 6.98 -12.41
C GLN A 608 -30.72 6.75 -12.10
N VAL A 609 -30.38 6.80 -10.81
CA VAL A 609 -29.05 6.47 -10.29
C VAL A 609 -29.19 5.35 -9.26
N VAL A 610 -28.32 4.34 -9.35
CA VAL A 610 -28.30 3.19 -8.45
C VAL A 610 -26.93 3.08 -7.80
N LYS A 611 -26.87 3.14 -6.48
CA LYS A 611 -25.67 2.83 -5.71
C LYS A 611 -25.58 1.32 -5.50
N VAL A 612 -24.49 0.73 -5.98
CA VAL A 612 -24.15 -0.70 -5.85
C VAL A 612 -22.82 -0.87 -5.11
N GLY A 613 -22.49 -2.11 -4.73
CA GLY A 613 -21.25 -2.44 -4.04
C GLY A 613 -21.19 -1.96 -2.59
N ASN A 614 -20.16 -2.36 -1.85
CA ASN A 614 -20.13 -2.22 -0.38
C ASN A 614 -19.48 -0.92 0.11
N GLY A 615 -18.81 -0.18 -0.78
CA GLY A 615 -18.16 1.09 -0.43
C GLY A 615 -19.13 2.25 -0.27
N ASN A 616 -18.61 3.42 0.10
CA ASN A 616 -19.35 4.67 0.28
C ASN A 616 -19.30 5.54 -0.98
N LEU A 617 -20.44 5.95 -1.53
CA LEU A 617 -20.54 6.99 -2.55
C LEU A 617 -20.92 8.31 -1.87
N THR A 618 -20.03 9.29 -1.87
CA THR A 618 -20.27 10.61 -1.31
C THR A 618 -20.62 11.60 -2.42
N LEU A 619 -21.83 12.17 -2.37
CA LEU A 619 -22.31 13.17 -3.31
C LEU A 619 -22.28 14.55 -2.63
N THR A 620 -21.38 15.44 -3.09
CA THR A 620 -21.13 16.75 -2.47
C THR A 620 -21.76 17.92 -3.24
N ASN A 621 -22.45 17.65 -4.35
CA ASN A 621 -23.03 18.67 -5.22
C ASN A 621 -24.50 18.35 -5.58
N ASP A 622 -25.16 19.27 -6.28
CA ASP A 622 -26.58 19.21 -6.64
C ASP A 622 -26.90 18.04 -7.60
N GLN A 623 -27.80 17.14 -7.17
CA GLN A 623 -28.31 16.04 -7.99
C GLN A 623 -29.80 16.20 -8.34
N SER A 624 -30.36 17.41 -8.29
CA SER A 624 -31.79 17.67 -8.50
C SER A 624 -32.36 17.10 -9.80
N ALA A 625 -31.54 16.87 -10.84
CA ALA A 625 -31.99 16.25 -12.07
C ALA A 625 -32.32 14.75 -11.92
N VAL A 626 -31.77 14.06 -10.91
CA VAL A 626 -32.06 12.66 -10.60
C VAL A 626 -33.48 12.53 -10.04
N LYS A 627 -34.32 11.74 -10.72
CA LYS A 627 -35.73 11.51 -10.36
C LYS A 627 -35.96 10.16 -9.67
N ARG A 628 -35.01 9.23 -9.76
CA ARG A 628 -35.02 7.98 -8.98
C ARG A 628 -33.61 7.68 -8.48
N MET A 629 -33.48 7.51 -7.17
CA MET A 629 -32.23 7.11 -6.54
C MET A 629 -32.42 5.81 -5.76
N GLU A 630 -31.61 4.81 -6.03
CA GLU A 630 -31.73 3.49 -5.42
C GLU A 630 -30.40 3.11 -4.76
N ILE A 631 -30.46 2.63 -3.52
CA ILE A 631 -29.29 2.18 -2.76
C ILE A 631 -29.46 0.67 -2.54
N GLU A 632 -28.87 -0.13 -3.41
CA GLU A 632 -28.92 -1.60 -3.32
C GLU A 632 -28.00 -2.12 -2.20
N ALA A 633 -26.81 -1.53 -2.07
CA ALA A 633 -25.79 -1.94 -1.09
C ALA A 633 -24.80 -0.81 -0.76
N GLY A 634 -24.13 -0.96 0.39
CA GLY A 634 -23.11 -0.01 0.86
C GLY A 634 -23.73 1.31 1.31
N THR A 635 -22.92 2.37 1.35
CA THR A 635 -23.36 3.68 1.85
C THR A 635 -23.47 4.70 0.73
N LEU A 636 -24.52 5.52 0.76
CA LEU A 636 -24.61 6.78 0.05
C LEU A 636 -24.51 7.91 1.07
N THR A 637 -23.43 8.69 1.05
CA THR A 637 -23.30 9.91 1.87
C THR A 637 -23.82 11.11 1.08
N ALA A 638 -24.91 11.72 1.53
CA ALA A 638 -25.50 12.92 0.98
C ALA A 638 -24.93 14.17 1.68
N ALA A 639 -23.95 14.83 1.07
CA ALA A 639 -23.21 15.96 1.64
C ALA A 639 -23.64 17.33 1.06
N HIS A 640 -24.78 17.38 0.35
CA HIS A 640 -25.35 18.60 -0.22
C HIS A 640 -26.88 18.57 -0.11
N ALA A 641 -27.51 19.76 -0.07
CA ALA A 641 -28.95 19.91 0.15
C ALA A 641 -29.84 19.15 -0.84
N ASN A 642 -29.34 18.93 -2.05
CA ASN A 642 -30.03 18.21 -3.13
C ASN A 642 -29.28 16.94 -3.57
N ALA A 643 -28.39 16.39 -2.73
CA ALA A 643 -27.53 15.26 -3.08
C ALA A 643 -28.31 13.97 -3.39
N MET A 644 -29.53 13.82 -2.85
CA MET A 644 -30.39 12.64 -3.07
C MET A 644 -31.32 12.78 -4.28
N GLY A 645 -31.23 13.89 -5.01
CA GLY A 645 -32.11 14.22 -6.12
C GLY A 645 -33.48 14.77 -5.70
N SER A 646 -34.35 14.99 -6.68
CA SER A 646 -35.67 15.63 -6.48
C SER A 646 -36.86 14.69 -6.68
N GLY A 647 -36.62 13.38 -6.66
CA GLY A 647 -37.62 12.36 -6.95
C GLY A 647 -37.69 11.29 -5.87
N THR A 648 -37.88 10.02 -6.23
CA THR A 648 -38.07 8.93 -5.27
C THR A 648 -36.74 8.30 -4.86
N VAL A 649 -36.59 7.93 -3.59
CA VAL A 649 -35.42 7.23 -3.06
C VAL A 649 -35.81 5.86 -2.51
N SER A 650 -35.14 4.79 -2.93
CA SER A 650 -35.29 3.46 -2.34
C SER A 650 -34.01 3.02 -1.65
N VAL A 651 -34.12 2.51 -0.42
CA VAL A 651 -32.99 1.99 0.37
C VAL A 651 -33.25 0.51 0.63
N ALA A 652 -32.46 -0.37 0.02
CA ALA A 652 -32.54 -1.81 0.23
C ALA A 652 -32.00 -2.20 1.61
N SER A 653 -32.24 -3.44 2.06
CA SER A 653 -31.84 -3.92 3.39
C SER A 653 -30.33 -3.90 3.65
N ALA A 654 -29.51 -3.99 2.58
CA ALA A 654 -28.05 -3.87 2.64
C ALA A 654 -27.53 -2.45 2.37
N GLY A 655 -28.44 -1.51 2.12
CA GLY A 655 -28.14 -0.12 1.82
C GLY A 655 -28.20 0.79 3.05
N THR A 656 -27.33 1.80 3.05
CA THR A 656 -27.30 2.86 4.05
C THR A 656 -27.30 4.22 3.35
N VAL A 657 -28.10 5.16 3.84
CA VAL A 657 -28.01 6.58 3.48
C VAL A 657 -27.48 7.33 4.69
N ALA A 658 -26.41 8.10 4.53
CA ALA A 658 -25.83 8.94 5.57
C ALA A 658 -25.89 10.41 5.20
N LEU A 659 -26.32 11.28 6.12
CA LEU A 659 -26.42 12.71 5.87
C LEU A 659 -25.16 13.44 6.35
N GLY A 660 -24.46 14.08 5.42
CA GLY A 660 -23.39 15.03 5.69
C GLY A 660 -23.87 16.48 5.82
N ALA A 661 -25.10 16.78 5.36
CA ALA A 661 -25.76 18.08 5.45
C ALA A 661 -27.28 17.89 5.58
N ASP A 662 -28.02 18.96 5.87
CA ASP A 662 -29.48 18.96 5.72
C ASP A 662 -29.83 18.69 4.25
N VAL A 663 -30.72 17.74 3.98
CA VAL A 663 -31.16 17.32 2.63
C VAL A 663 -32.65 17.59 2.44
N SER A 664 -33.03 18.04 1.25
CA SER A 664 -34.40 18.36 0.88
C SER A 664 -34.69 18.00 -0.59
N GLY A 665 -35.91 18.25 -1.05
CA GLY A 665 -36.31 18.06 -2.45
C GLY A 665 -36.72 16.63 -2.81
N VAL A 666 -36.45 15.65 -1.95
CA VAL A 666 -36.87 14.26 -2.13
C VAL A 666 -38.40 14.16 -2.02
N THR A 667 -39.02 13.44 -2.95
CA THR A 667 -40.48 13.20 -2.94
C THR A 667 -40.83 12.04 -2.01
N ASP A 668 -40.66 10.80 -2.46
CA ASP A 668 -40.99 9.61 -1.67
C ASP A 668 -39.72 8.85 -1.26
N ILE A 669 -39.68 8.36 -0.02
CA ILE A 669 -38.66 7.39 0.41
C ILE A 669 -39.32 6.06 0.75
N THR A 670 -38.78 4.96 0.21
CA THR A 670 -39.06 3.59 0.66
C THR A 670 -37.83 2.99 1.33
N ASN A 671 -37.87 2.75 2.64
CA ASN A 671 -36.72 2.28 3.41
C ASN A 671 -36.88 0.84 3.89
N ALA A 672 -35.94 -0.04 3.53
CA ALA A 672 -35.74 -1.35 4.13
C ALA A 672 -34.37 -1.48 4.82
N GLY A 673 -33.49 -0.49 4.67
CA GLY A 673 -32.13 -0.45 5.20
C GLY A 673 -31.96 0.54 6.34
N THR A 674 -30.84 1.27 6.36
CA THR A 674 -30.50 2.22 7.43
C THR A 674 -30.39 3.64 6.91
N ILE A 675 -30.98 4.61 7.63
CA ILE A 675 -30.77 6.04 7.39
C ILE A 675 -30.05 6.64 8.60
N GLU A 676 -28.84 7.15 8.41
CA GLU A 676 -28.00 7.82 9.39
C GLU A 676 -28.19 9.34 9.26
N LEU A 677 -29.06 9.91 10.10
CA LEU A 677 -29.35 11.36 10.08
C LEU A 677 -28.25 12.17 10.77
N GLY A 678 -27.59 11.60 11.79
CA GLY A 678 -26.75 12.37 12.69
C GLY A 678 -27.56 13.50 13.33
N THR A 679 -27.07 14.74 13.24
CA THR A 679 -27.81 15.96 13.66
C THR A 679 -28.49 16.70 12.50
N ASN A 680 -28.49 16.13 11.29
CA ASN A 680 -29.00 16.76 10.07
C ASN A 680 -30.48 16.42 9.82
N LYS A 681 -31.14 17.26 9.03
CA LYS A 681 -32.54 17.14 8.64
C LYS A 681 -32.71 16.51 7.27
N LEU A 682 -33.71 15.65 7.11
CA LEU A 682 -34.12 15.06 5.84
C LEU A 682 -35.56 15.46 5.53
N ALA A 683 -35.77 16.42 4.63
CA ALA A 683 -37.10 16.84 4.20
C ALA A 683 -37.57 16.01 3.00
N VAL A 684 -38.69 15.32 3.16
CA VAL A 684 -39.33 14.46 2.14
C VAL A 684 -40.82 14.76 2.04
N ARG A 685 -41.46 14.42 0.92
CA ARG A 685 -42.93 14.51 0.82
C ARG A 685 -43.59 13.36 1.57
N LYS A 686 -43.17 12.12 1.33
CA LYS A 686 -43.76 10.92 1.93
C LYS A 686 -42.69 9.89 2.30
N TYR A 687 -42.89 9.18 3.40
CA TYR A 687 -42.05 8.07 3.84
C TYR A 687 -42.86 6.77 4.00
N ALA A 688 -42.27 5.66 3.56
CA ALA A 688 -42.73 4.31 3.82
C ALA A 688 -41.54 3.39 4.15
N SER A 689 -41.79 2.34 4.93
CA SER A 689 -40.76 1.36 5.28
C SER A 689 -41.24 -0.09 5.29
N SER A 690 -40.27 -0.99 5.22
CA SER A 690 -40.44 -2.44 5.35
C SER A 690 -39.79 -2.94 6.64
N GLU A 691 -40.07 -4.19 7.02
CA GLU A 691 -39.47 -4.82 8.21
C GLU A 691 -37.93 -4.76 8.20
N GLY A 692 -37.34 -4.38 9.34
CA GLY A 692 -35.89 -4.25 9.50
C GLY A 692 -35.34 -2.85 9.22
N ALA A 693 -36.15 -1.92 8.75
CA ALA A 693 -35.77 -0.53 8.51
C ALA A 693 -35.31 0.17 9.79
N LYS A 694 -34.24 0.97 9.69
CA LYS A 694 -33.67 1.74 10.79
C LYS A 694 -33.48 3.20 10.43
N ILE A 695 -33.72 4.07 11.40
CA ILE A 695 -33.29 5.47 11.36
C ILE A 695 -32.43 5.72 12.60
N ASN A 696 -31.21 6.16 12.40
CA ASN A 696 -30.29 6.52 13.46
C ASN A 696 -30.16 8.04 13.49
N SER A 697 -30.68 8.64 14.56
CA SER A 697 -30.64 10.07 14.85
C SER A 697 -29.69 10.34 16.01
N ARG A 698 -29.25 11.59 16.13
CA ARG A 698 -28.42 12.09 17.23
C ARG A 698 -28.99 13.38 17.78
N VAL A 699 -29.03 13.50 19.11
CA VAL A 699 -29.28 14.76 19.81
C VAL A 699 -27.96 15.30 20.35
N ALA A 700 -27.68 16.58 20.11
CA ALA A 700 -26.49 17.27 20.57
C ALA A 700 -26.83 18.69 21.08
N LYS A 701 -26.00 19.26 21.95
CA LYS A 701 -26.13 20.66 22.36
C LYS A 701 -25.68 21.60 21.23
N GLN A 702 -26.48 22.62 20.95
CA GLN A 702 -26.17 23.74 20.06
C GLN A 702 -26.41 25.06 20.83
N GLY A 703 -25.42 25.48 21.61
CA GLY A 703 -25.61 26.58 22.56
C GLY A 703 -26.48 26.13 23.75
N GLU A 704 -27.54 26.89 24.05
CA GLU A 704 -28.53 26.55 25.08
C GLU A 704 -29.64 25.61 24.57
N ASP A 705 -29.76 25.45 23.23
CA ASP A 705 -30.78 24.63 22.57
C ASP A 705 -30.22 23.24 22.18
N LEU A 706 -31.10 22.30 21.87
CA LEU A 706 -30.75 20.98 21.35
C LEU A 706 -30.89 20.93 19.82
N ALA A 707 -29.85 20.48 19.13
CA ALA A 707 -29.90 20.08 17.73
C ALA A 707 -30.18 18.58 17.62
N PHE A 708 -31.05 18.19 16.69
CA PHE A 708 -31.48 16.81 16.50
C PHE A 708 -31.57 16.47 15.02
N GLY A 709 -31.15 15.25 14.68
CA GLY A 709 -31.43 14.70 13.36
C GLY A 709 -32.91 14.36 13.25
N ALA A 710 -33.58 14.87 12.22
CA ALA A 710 -35.01 14.65 12.04
C ALA A 710 -35.35 14.38 10.57
N ILE A 711 -36.35 13.53 10.35
CA ILE A 711 -37.00 13.42 9.05
C ILE A 711 -38.25 14.29 9.06
N GLN A 712 -38.36 15.22 8.12
CA GLN A 712 -39.51 16.09 7.96
C GLN A 712 -40.38 15.57 6.81
N VAL A 713 -41.67 15.36 7.05
CA VAL A 713 -42.65 14.85 6.06
C VAL A 713 -43.74 15.88 5.82
N SER A 714 -44.14 16.11 4.56
CA SER A 714 -45.24 17.04 4.23
C SER A 714 -46.58 16.36 3.94
N GLU A 715 -46.59 15.04 3.73
CA GLU A 715 -47.78 14.20 3.58
C GLU A 715 -47.78 13.01 4.54
N SER A 716 -48.95 12.36 4.65
CA SER A 716 -49.16 11.22 5.55
C SER A 716 -48.18 10.07 5.28
N SER A 717 -47.47 9.63 6.33
CA SER A 717 -46.31 8.73 6.24
C SER A 717 -46.33 7.67 7.34
N ASP A 718 -45.80 6.48 7.06
CA ASP A 718 -45.82 5.33 7.97
C ASP A 718 -44.39 4.89 8.35
N PHE A 719 -44.07 5.02 9.64
CA PHE A 719 -42.79 4.63 10.25
C PHE A 719 -42.95 3.39 11.15
N ARG A 720 -44.09 2.69 11.16
CA ARG A 720 -44.34 1.56 12.08
C ARG A 720 -43.36 0.40 11.91
N ALA A 721 -42.86 0.18 10.69
CA ALA A 721 -41.85 -0.84 10.40
C ALA A 721 -40.39 -0.35 10.60
N THR A 722 -40.22 0.92 11.01
CA THR A 722 -38.90 1.54 11.23
C THR A 722 -38.58 1.62 12.71
N LYS A 723 -37.42 1.07 13.11
CA LYS A 723 -36.85 1.32 14.43
C LYS A 723 -36.03 2.62 14.42
N ILE A 724 -36.45 3.60 15.21
CA ILE A 724 -35.75 4.89 15.32
C ILE A 724 -34.85 4.86 16.56
N ASN A 725 -33.53 4.87 16.37
CA ASN A 725 -32.56 4.93 17.45
C ASN A 725 -32.07 6.37 17.60
N VAL A 726 -32.13 6.90 18.82
CA VAL A 726 -31.69 8.26 19.12
C VAL A 726 -30.50 8.22 20.05
N ALA A 727 -29.32 8.49 19.50
CA ALA A 727 -28.10 8.63 20.27
C ALA A 727 -28.06 9.99 20.97
N VAL A 728 -27.63 9.99 22.22
CA VAL A 728 -27.51 11.21 23.04
C VAL A 728 -26.05 11.61 23.15
N ASP A 729 -25.71 12.85 22.79
CA ASP A 729 -24.37 13.43 22.95
C ASP A 729 -23.94 13.52 24.42
N ASP A 730 -22.67 13.24 24.72
CA ASP A 730 -22.12 13.18 26.08
C ASP A 730 -22.34 14.45 26.90
N GLY A 731 -22.46 15.62 26.27
CA GLY A 731 -22.73 16.89 26.95
C GLY A 731 -24.17 17.05 27.47
N ILE A 732 -25.08 16.16 27.11
CA ILE A 732 -26.50 16.23 27.50
C ILE A 732 -26.72 15.51 28.83
N GLU A 733 -27.36 16.21 29.76
CA GLU A 733 -27.88 15.66 31.01
C GLU A 733 -29.38 15.36 30.89
N VAL A 734 -29.90 14.48 31.75
CA VAL A 734 -31.34 14.15 31.77
C VAL A 734 -32.21 15.41 31.95
N ALA A 735 -31.76 16.37 32.75
CA ALA A 735 -32.49 17.62 32.98
C ALA A 735 -32.59 18.49 31.71
N ASP A 736 -31.66 18.39 30.76
CA ASP A 736 -31.71 19.14 29.50
C ASP A 736 -32.82 18.63 28.58
N LEU A 737 -33.13 17.33 28.64
CA LEU A 737 -34.21 16.71 27.87
C LEU A 737 -35.61 17.13 28.34
N LEU A 738 -35.73 17.63 29.57
CA LEU A 738 -36.99 18.12 30.13
C LEU A 738 -37.28 19.58 29.72
N LYS A 739 -36.28 20.31 29.19
CA LYS A 739 -36.43 21.72 28.80
C LYS A 739 -37.01 21.88 27.39
N GLN A 740 -36.81 20.89 26.51
CA GLN A 740 -37.19 20.96 25.09
C GLN A 740 -37.65 19.59 24.59
N GLN A 741 -38.69 19.57 23.75
CA GLN A 741 -39.17 18.34 23.11
C GLN A 741 -38.19 17.91 22.00
N VAL A 742 -37.81 16.63 21.98
CA VAL A 742 -37.00 16.05 20.90
C VAL A 742 -37.91 15.66 19.75
N THR A 743 -37.65 16.19 18.56
CA THR A 743 -38.42 15.88 17.36
C THR A 743 -37.58 15.00 16.44
N VAL A 744 -37.95 13.73 16.28
CA VAL A 744 -37.27 12.79 15.36
C VAL A 744 -38.01 12.64 14.04
N VAL A 745 -39.33 12.88 14.04
CA VAL A 745 -40.16 13.02 12.84
C VAL A 745 -40.93 14.34 12.96
N ASP A 746 -40.74 15.25 12.01
CA ASP A 746 -41.45 16.52 11.95
C ASP A 746 -42.52 16.50 10.84
N ALA A 747 -43.76 16.83 11.16
CA ALA A 747 -44.88 16.79 10.23
C ALA A 747 -45.66 18.12 10.29
N PRO A 748 -45.19 19.18 9.62
CA PRO A 748 -45.89 20.46 9.64
C PRO A 748 -47.23 20.38 8.89
N GLY A 749 -48.35 20.60 9.61
CA GLY A 749 -49.71 20.64 9.03
C GLY A 749 -50.62 19.50 9.51
N ASP A 750 -51.57 19.09 8.66
CA ASP A 750 -52.57 18.03 8.95
C ASP A 750 -52.13 16.62 8.47
N ALA A 751 -50.83 16.39 8.25
CA ALA A 751 -50.30 15.10 7.77
C ALA A 751 -50.39 14.01 8.87
N ASP A 752 -50.98 12.86 8.55
CA ASP A 752 -51.08 11.73 9.48
C ASP A 752 -49.76 10.94 9.52
N VAL A 753 -49.12 10.88 10.69
CA VAL A 753 -47.83 10.18 10.88
C VAL A 753 -47.97 9.11 11.95
N GLN A 754 -47.65 7.88 11.56
CA GLN A 754 -47.66 6.73 12.46
C GLN A 754 -46.22 6.32 12.78
N ILE A 755 -45.80 6.49 14.04
CA ILE A 755 -44.44 6.11 14.50
C ILE A 755 -44.47 4.71 15.13
N GLY A 756 -43.48 3.88 14.79
CA GLY A 756 -43.21 2.60 15.43
C GLY A 756 -42.38 2.74 16.72
N GLU A 757 -41.41 1.85 16.89
CA GLU A 757 -40.52 1.85 18.05
C GLU A 757 -39.49 2.99 17.96
N VAL A 758 -39.42 3.82 19.01
CA VAL A 758 -38.35 4.82 19.20
C VAL A 758 -37.52 4.47 20.43
N GLU A 759 -36.25 4.16 20.22
CA GLU A 759 -35.30 3.88 21.29
C GLU A 759 -34.49 5.14 21.63
N PHE A 760 -34.73 5.68 22.83
CA PHE A 760 -34.03 6.86 23.35
C PHE A 760 -33.30 6.48 24.65
N GLY A 761 -32.06 5.99 24.54
CA GLY A 761 -31.34 5.44 25.68
C GLY A 761 -32.14 4.34 26.40
N SER A 762 -32.33 4.49 27.72
CA SER A 762 -33.20 3.61 28.53
C SER A 762 -34.58 4.25 28.79
N ILE A 763 -34.91 5.37 28.14
CA ILE A 763 -36.12 6.15 28.43
C ILE A 763 -37.27 5.66 27.55
N SER A 764 -38.41 5.37 28.17
CA SER A 764 -39.63 4.99 27.46
C SER A 764 -40.23 6.19 26.75
N THR A 765 -40.53 6.01 25.48
CA THR A 765 -41.07 7.02 24.56
C THR A 765 -42.56 6.77 24.28
N GLY A 766 -43.36 6.45 25.32
CA GLY A 766 -44.83 6.37 25.28
C GLY A 766 -45.46 5.26 24.42
N ASP A 767 -46.38 4.47 25.00
CA ASP A 767 -47.11 3.43 24.28
C ASP A 767 -48.26 4.04 23.45
N GLY A 768 -48.04 4.23 22.14
CA GLY A 768 -48.93 3.93 21.02
C GLY A 768 -50.43 4.33 20.96
N ALA A 769 -51.07 4.88 21.98
CA ALA A 769 -52.51 5.22 21.93
C ALA A 769 -52.82 6.72 22.04
N ASP A 770 -52.09 7.48 22.86
CA ASP A 770 -52.28 8.94 23.01
C ASP A 770 -50.94 9.74 23.03
N GLY A 771 -49.78 9.08 22.92
CA GLY A 771 -48.46 9.69 23.17
C GLY A 771 -47.66 10.17 21.95
N ASN A 772 -47.90 9.58 20.77
CA ASN A 772 -47.14 9.86 19.54
C ASN A 772 -48.03 10.45 18.43
N THR A 773 -48.99 11.32 18.78
CA THR A 773 -49.75 12.06 17.78
C THR A 773 -48.87 13.17 17.17
N GLY A 774 -48.66 13.12 15.84
CA GLY A 774 -47.99 14.19 15.08
C GLY A 774 -46.46 14.16 15.04
N GLY A 775 -45.82 12.99 15.21
CA GLY A 775 -44.38 12.83 14.93
C GLY A 775 -43.41 13.10 16.10
N ARG A 776 -43.89 13.64 17.23
CA ARG A 776 -43.04 14.10 18.34
C ARG A 776 -42.79 12.99 19.37
N VAL A 777 -41.53 12.86 19.80
CA VAL A 777 -41.16 12.02 20.95
C VAL A 777 -41.25 12.87 22.21
N THR A 778 -42.31 12.66 22.98
CA THR A 778 -42.55 13.45 24.19
C THR A 778 -41.84 12.80 25.37
N ILE A 779 -40.65 13.33 25.72
CA ILE A 779 -39.97 13.01 26.98
C ILE A 779 -40.51 13.96 28.06
N THR A 780 -41.05 13.40 29.14
CA THR A 780 -41.65 14.15 30.26
C THR A 780 -41.04 13.72 31.58
N GLU A 781 -41.31 14.48 32.65
CA GLU A 781 -40.95 14.06 34.01
C GLU A 781 -41.53 12.69 34.41
N THR A 782 -42.68 12.32 33.81
CA THR A 782 -43.36 11.04 34.05
C THR A 782 -42.91 9.89 33.16
N SER A 783 -42.03 10.13 32.19
CA SER A 783 -41.50 9.07 31.32
C SER A 783 -40.77 8.02 32.16
N ALA A 784 -41.11 6.74 31.98
CA ALA A 784 -40.47 5.64 32.71
C ALA A 784 -39.09 5.33 32.13
N VAL A 785 -38.10 5.07 32.98
CA VAL A 785 -36.76 4.63 32.58
C VAL A 785 -36.66 3.11 32.75
N ASN A 786 -36.65 2.39 31.63
CA ASN A 786 -36.52 0.94 31.58
C ASN A 786 -35.05 0.59 31.38
N PHE A 787 -34.35 0.38 32.49
CA PHE A 787 -32.94 0.01 32.46
C PHE A 787 -32.72 -1.43 31.99
N LEU A 788 -33.74 -2.29 32.07
CA LEU A 788 -33.69 -3.67 31.59
C LEU A 788 -34.21 -3.80 30.16
N GLY A 789 -33.30 -4.04 29.21
CA GLY A 789 -33.62 -4.45 27.84
C GLY A 789 -33.92 -5.95 27.74
N ALA A 790 -34.79 -6.35 26.82
CA ALA A 790 -35.22 -7.75 26.66
C ALA A 790 -34.05 -8.72 26.37
N ASP A 791 -33.02 -8.26 25.63
CA ASP A 791 -31.89 -9.09 25.15
C ASP A 791 -30.51 -8.62 25.67
N GLY A 792 -30.46 -7.89 26.80
CA GLY A 792 -29.24 -7.19 27.24
C GLY A 792 -28.07 -8.08 27.72
N GLY A 793 -28.19 -9.41 27.73
CA GLY A 793 -27.10 -10.30 28.13
C GLY A 793 -26.53 -10.03 29.52
N TYR A 794 -27.38 -9.62 30.47
CA TYR A 794 -27.00 -9.23 31.82
C TYR A 794 -26.50 -10.41 32.66
N ASN A 795 -25.51 -10.17 33.52
CA ASN A 795 -25.19 -11.08 34.61
C ASN A 795 -26.15 -10.87 35.80
N ALA A 796 -26.15 -11.81 36.76
CA ALA A 796 -27.07 -11.77 37.90
C ALA A 796 -26.94 -10.51 38.79
N ASN A 797 -25.74 -9.94 38.92
CA ASN A 797 -25.51 -8.72 39.70
C ASN A 797 -25.95 -7.46 38.94
N GLU A 798 -25.69 -7.40 37.63
CA GLU A 798 -26.17 -6.35 36.73
C GLU A 798 -27.70 -6.31 36.70
N GLN A 799 -28.33 -7.47 36.48
CA GLN A 799 -29.78 -7.58 36.45
C GLN A 799 -30.40 -7.17 37.79
N ALA A 800 -29.79 -7.53 38.92
CA ALA A 800 -30.29 -7.18 40.25
C ALA A 800 -30.28 -5.67 40.51
N VAL A 801 -29.17 -4.97 40.18
CA VAL A 801 -29.10 -3.52 40.38
C VAL A 801 -30.04 -2.78 39.41
N LEU A 802 -30.09 -3.18 38.14
CA LEU A 802 -30.96 -2.53 37.16
C LEU A 802 -32.44 -2.75 37.50
N ALA A 803 -32.85 -3.97 37.88
CA ALA A 803 -34.23 -4.26 38.32
C ALA A 803 -34.69 -3.45 39.55
N SER A 804 -33.75 -2.96 40.37
CA SER A 804 -34.06 -2.17 41.55
C SER A 804 -34.54 -0.75 41.23
N VAL A 805 -34.18 -0.26 40.05
CA VAL A 805 -34.47 1.08 39.53
C VAL A 805 -35.20 1.05 38.19
N ASP A 806 -35.59 -0.13 37.72
CA ASP A 806 -36.33 -0.31 36.47
C ASP A 806 -37.77 0.24 36.60
N GLY A 807 -38.19 1.05 35.64
CA GLY A 807 -39.49 1.70 35.61
C GLY A 807 -39.61 2.97 36.46
N VAL A 808 -38.50 3.52 36.96
CA VAL A 808 -38.51 4.81 37.71
C VAL A 808 -38.85 5.98 36.80
N ALA A 809 -39.48 7.02 37.35
CA ALA A 809 -39.80 8.23 36.60
C ALA A 809 -38.54 9.06 36.31
N LEU A 810 -38.40 9.53 35.07
CA LEU A 810 -37.27 10.34 34.61
C LEU A 810 -37.08 11.62 35.46
N GLY A 811 -38.18 12.26 35.86
CA GLY A 811 -38.16 13.44 36.73
C GLY A 811 -37.59 13.15 38.13
N ASP A 812 -37.78 11.94 38.66
CA ASP A 812 -37.20 11.57 39.95
C ASP A 812 -35.69 11.34 39.88
N LEU A 813 -35.17 10.90 38.72
CA LEU A 813 -33.74 10.87 38.42
C LEU A 813 -33.20 12.29 38.25
N ALA A 814 -33.85 13.12 37.43
CA ALA A 814 -33.44 14.50 37.14
C ALA A 814 -33.34 15.37 38.40
N LEU A 815 -34.27 15.19 39.35
CA LEU A 815 -34.29 15.89 40.63
C LEU A 815 -33.38 15.25 41.70
N GLY A 816 -32.71 14.12 41.41
CA GLY A 816 -31.86 13.40 42.36
C GLY A 816 -32.61 12.76 43.53
N LYS A 817 -33.93 12.54 43.39
CA LYS A 817 -34.74 11.83 44.40
C LYS A 817 -34.41 10.34 44.43
N ILE A 818 -34.11 9.76 43.27
CA ILE A 818 -33.68 8.36 43.10
C ILE A 818 -32.26 8.37 42.51
N GLY A 819 -31.29 7.88 43.27
CA GLY A 819 -29.88 7.88 42.90
C GLY A 819 -29.29 9.29 42.71
N GLY A 820 -28.11 9.36 42.10
CA GLY A 820 -27.41 10.60 41.79
C GLY A 820 -27.18 10.82 40.29
N SER A 821 -26.19 11.65 39.95
CA SER A 821 -25.88 12.02 38.57
C SER A 821 -25.42 10.83 37.74
N VAL A 822 -24.79 9.83 38.35
CA VAL A 822 -24.32 8.63 37.63
C VAL A 822 -25.48 7.74 37.20
N LEU A 823 -26.49 7.54 38.05
CA LEU A 823 -27.70 6.79 37.65
C LEU A 823 -28.48 7.56 36.58
N SER A 824 -28.57 8.89 36.71
CA SER A 824 -29.22 9.75 35.73
C SER A 824 -28.52 9.68 34.36
N ALA A 825 -27.19 9.77 34.32
CA ALA A 825 -26.43 9.64 33.09
C ALA A 825 -26.54 8.23 32.47
N MET A 826 -26.66 7.18 33.29
CA MET A 826 -26.89 5.81 32.81
C MET A 826 -28.26 5.67 32.11
N ALA A 827 -29.27 6.46 32.46
CA ALA A 827 -30.58 6.45 31.79
C ALA A 827 -30.49 6.87 30.30
N LEU A 828 -29.45 7.61 29.92
CA LEU A 828 -29.19 8.05 28.55
C LEU A 828 -28.40 7.01 27.73
N GLN A 829 -27.97 5.91 28.35
CA GLN A 829 -27.37 4.78 27.65
C GLN A 829 -28.46 3.81 27.21
N THR A 830 -28.28 3.19 26.06
CA THR A 830 -29.20 2.20 25.50
C THR A 830 -29.33 0.99 26.44
N ALA A 831 -30.56 0.56 26.71
CA ALA A 831 -30.81 -0.57 27.59
C ALA A 831 -30.18 -1.86 27.03
N GLY A 832 -29.35 -2.51 27.83
CA GLY A 832 -28.67 -3.76 27.44
C GLY A 832 -27.35 -3.56 26.71
N SER A 833 -26.96 -2.31 26.42
CA SER A 833 -25.66 -2.02 25.82
C SER A 833 -24.50 -2.42 26.74
N GLU A 834 -23.32 -2.64 26.17
CA GLU A 834 -22.12 -2.98 26.95
C GLU A 834 -21.75 -1.84 27.91
N GLU A 835 -21.94 -0.60 27.48
CA GLU A 835 -21.70 0.61 28.28
C GLU A 835 -22.61 0.65 29.49
N GLN A 836 -23.91 0.41 29.32
CA GLN A 836 -24.88 0.40 30.42
C GLN A 836 -24.58 -0.72 31.42
N ARG A 837 -24.25 -1.94 30.93
CA ARG A 837 -23.85 -3.06 31.79
C ARG A 837 -22.62 -2.73 32.62
N ARG A 838 -21.62 -2.08 32.03
CA ARG A 838 -20.43 -1.63 32.75
C ARG A 838 -20.77 -0.63 33.85
N SER A 839 -21.61 0.36 33.56
CA SER A 839 -22.07 1.34 34.54
C SER A 839 -22.89 0.70 35.67
N ALA A 840 -23.77 -0.26 35.35
CA ALA A 840 -24.53 -1.04 36.32
C ALA A 840 -23.62 -1.79 37.29
N ARG A 841 -22.57 -2.47 36.78
CA ARG A 841 -21.59 -3.17 37.63
C ARG A 841 -20.89 -2.23 38.61
N LEU A 842 -20.46 -1.07 38.12
CA LEU A 842 -19.84 -0.06 38.97
C LEU A 842 -20.79 0.36 40.09
N LEU A 843 -22.07 0.63 39.78
CA LEU A 843 -23.08 1.06 40.74
C LEU A 843 -23.49 -0.04 41.74
N SER A 844 -23.47 -1.31 41.36
CA SER A 844 -24.03 -2.44 42.13
C SER A 844 -23.44 -2.65 43.54
N GLY A 845 -22.23 -2.14 43.80
CA GLY A 845 -21.52 -2.42 45.05
C GLY A 845 -21.02 -3.87 45.14
N GLU A 846 -20.94 -4.61 44.03
CA GLU A 846 -20.40 -5.98 44.03
C GLU A 846 -18.95 -6.03 44.55
N SER A 847 -18.19 -4.94 44.47
CA SER A 847 -16.85 -4.80 45.05
C SER A 847 -16.80 -4.83 46.58
N LEU A 848 -17.93 -4.66 47.26
CA LEU A 848 -18.03 -4.65 48.73
C LEU A 848 -18.37 -6.02 49.30
N VAL A 849 -18.77 -6.99 48.46
CA VAL A 849 -19.28 -8.31 48.89
C VAL A 849 -18.25 -9.09 49.70
N ASN A 850 -16.95 -8.86 49.48
CA ASN A 850 -15.88 -9.62 50.11
C ASN A 850 -15.41 -9.10 51.48
N ASN A 851 -16.02 -8.03 52.01
CA ASN A 851 -15.55 -7.38 53.24
C ASN A 851 -15.61 -8.29 54.47
N ALA A 852 -16.71 -9.02 54.66
CA ALA A 852 -16.84 -9.96 55.78
C ALA A 852 -15.88 -11.16 55.66
N THR A 853 -15.66 -11.67 54.44
CA THR A 853 -14.68 -12.74 54.16
C THR A 853 -13.26 -12.28 54.44
N THR A 854 -12.92 -11.04 54.07
CA THR A 854 -11.62 -10.42 54.37
C THR A 854 -11.42 -10.24 55.88
N ALA A 855 -12.43 -9.71 56.60
CA ALA A 855 -12.39 -9.61 58.06
C ALA A 855 -12.21 -10.98 58.74
N GLN A 856 -12.94 -12.00 58.29
CA GLN A 856 -12.78 -13.38 58.75
C GLN A 856 -11.38 -13.94 58.50
N GLY A 857 -10.76 -13.58 57.36
CA GLY A 857 -9.39 -13.96 57.00
C GLY A 857 -8.37 -13.50 58.06
N SER A 858 -8.45 -12.24 58.49
CA SER A 858 -7.58 -11.69 59.53
C SER A 858 -7.74 -12.40 60.88
N ALA A 859 -8.99 -12.67 61.30
CA ALA A 859 -9.25 -13.45 62.51
C ALA A 859 -8.71 -14.88 62.41
N THR A 860 -8.82 -15.51 61.24
CA THR A 860 -8.29 -16.85 60.98
C THR A 860 -6.75 -16.86 61.00
N SER A 861 -6.09 -15.82 60.45
CA SER A 861 -4.63 -15.65 60.57
C SER A 861 -4.17 -15.60 62.02
N PHE A 862 -4.89 -14.84 62.87
CA PHE A 862 -4.60 -14.75 64.31
C PHE A 862 -4.73 -16.12 65.01
N GLN A 863 -5.80 -16.87 64.72
CA GLN A 863 -5.96 -18.25 65.23
C GLN A 863 -4.84 -19.18 64.78
N ARG A 864 -4.43 -19.11 63.50
CA ARG A 864 -3.29 -19.89 62.99
C ARG A 864 -1.98 -19.52 63.68
N GLY A 865 -1.84 -18.28 64.16
CA GLY A 865 -0.73 -17.86 65.02
C GLY A 865 -0.68 -18.67 66.32
N MET A 866 -1.80 -18.74 67.05
CA MET A 866 -1.93 -19.59 68.24
C MET A 866 -1.73 -21.09 67.92
N GLN A 867 -2.28 -21.58 66.81
CA GLN A 867 -2.09 -22.96 66.37
C GLN A 867 -0.61 -23.25 66.12
N THR A 868 0.12 -22.33 65.48
CA THR A 868 1.56 -22.43 65.25
C THR A 868 2.33 -22.50 66.57
N ARG A 869 1.94 -21.72 67.57
CA ARG A 869 2.54 -21.77 68.92
C ARG A 869 2.30 -23.11 69.62
N MET A 870 1.12 -23.70 69.43
CA MET A 870 0.70 -24.93 70.13
C MET A 870 1.06 -26.23 69.43
N ILE A 871 1.68 -26.17 68.24
CA ILE A 871 2.12 -27.37 67.53
C ILE A 871 2.86 -28.28 68.52
N ALA A 872 2.44 -29.56 68.54
CA ALA A 872 3.08 -30.61 69.33
C ALA A 872 3.07 -30.45 70.87
N GLY A 873 2.08 -29.82 71.49
CA GLY A 873 2.16 -29.60 72.95
C GLY A 873 2.98 -28.37 73.33
N GLY A 874 3.23 -27.48 72.37
CA GLY A 874 4.09 -26.31 72.50
C GLY A 874 5.59 -26.62 72.62
N THR A 875 6.01 -27.83 72.24
CA THR A 875 7.41 -28.27 72.14
C THR A 875 7.77 -28.48 70.66
N MET A 876 8.73 -27.71 70.14
CA MET A 876 9.16 -27.81 68.74
C MET A 876 10.10 -29.00 68.46
N PHE A 877 10.76 -29.52 69.51
CA PHE A 877 11.78 -30.58 69.46
C PHE A 877 11.42 -31.74 70.40
N ASP A 878 11.86 -32.98 70.09
CA ASP A 878 11.61 -34.18 70.91
C ASP A 878 12.74 -34.31 71.94
N ASP A 879 12.75 -33.46 72.95
CA ASP A 879 13.69 -33.58 74.07
C ASP A 879 13.24 -34.71 75.02
N LYS A 880 13.33 -35.96 74.56
CA LYS A 880 13.20 -37.16 75.41
C LYS A 880 14.52 -37.60 76.06
N THR A 881 15.66 -37.06 75.62
CA THR A 881 16.99 -37.41 76.14
C THR A 881 17.92 -36.20 76.16
N ALA A 882 17.85 -35.40 77.23
CA ALA A 882 18.97 -34.57 77.67
C ALA A 882 18.89 -34.40 79.20
N ASN A 883 19.82 -35.03 79.89
CA ASN A 883 20.01 -34.94 81.33
C ASN A 883 20.07 -33.48 81.82
N GLY A 884 19.33 -33.18 82.89
CA GLY A 884 19.80 -32.29 83.96
C GLY A 884 19.90 -30.80 83.65
N ALA A 885 18.78 -30.15 83.32
CA ALA A 885 18.49 -28.79 83.81
C ALA A 885 16.98 -28.49 83.66
N MET A 886 16.22 -28.76 84.73
CA MET A 886 14.92 -28.15 85.04
C MET A 886 13.76 -28.43 84.06
N ALA A 887 13.31 -29.68 84.05
CA ALA A 887 11.89 -30.06 83.87
C ALA A 887 11.09 -29.95 85.19
N ALA A 888 11.45 -28.98 86.04
CA ALA A 888 10.76 -28.44 87.21
C ALA A 888 11.21 -26.97 87.25
N ASP A 889 10.42 -25.92 87.00
CA ASP A 889 9.08 -25.57 87.42
C ASP A 889 8.41 -24.67 86.36
N ASN A 890 7.09 -24.75 86.20
CA ASN A 890 6.17 -23.61 85.90
C ASN A 890 6.62 -22.48 84.94
N GLY A 891 7.43 -22.76 83.91
CA GLY A 891 8.07 -21.74 83.08
C GLY A 891 7.09 -20.93 82.24
N ILE A 892 7.35 -19.61 82.16
CA ILE A 892 6.62 -18.65 81.34
C ILE A 892 7.38 -18.49 80.01
N ALA A 893 6.67 -18.47 78.90
CA ALA A 893 7.23 -18.16 77.58
C ALA A 893 6.47 -17.01 76.93
N GLY A 894 7.20 -16.09 76.32
CA GLY A 894 6.66 -15.08 75.41
C GLY A 894 6.87 -15.51 73.97
N TRP A 895 5.93 -15.21 73.09
CA TRP A 895 6.07 -15.45 71.66
C TRP A 895 5.51 -14.30 70.83
N ALA A 896 6.02 -14.18 69.61
CA ALA A 896 5.52 -13.28 68.59
C ALA A 896 5.45 -14.01 67.25
N SER A 897 4.46 -13.70 66.42
CA SER A 897 4.31 -14.22 65.06
C SER A 897 3.81 -13.13 64.13
N PHE A 898 4.44 -13.00 62.97
CA PHE A 898 4.03 -12.09 61.91
C PHE A 898 3.88 -12.88 60.62
N LYS A 899 2.75 -12.69 59.93
CA LYS A 899 2.37 -13.43 58.72
C LYS A 899 1.86 -12.46 57.68
N GLY A 900 2.45 -12.50 56.48
CA GLY A 900 1.97 -11.79 55.30
C GLY A 900 1.47 -12.78 54.28
N GLY A 901 0.44 -12.42 53.52
CA GLY A 901 -0.08 -13.30 52.49
C GLY A 901 -0.98 -12.60 51.48
N ASN A 902 -1.26 -13.32 50.41
CA ASN A 902 -2.24 -12.95 49.41
C ASN A 902 -3.19 -14.12 49.12
N ALA A 903 -4.38 -13.80 48.63
CA ALA A 903 -5.36 -14.75 48.15
C ALA A 903 -6.05 -14.19 46.91
N SER A 904 -6.24 -15.03 45.89
CA SER A 904 -7.03 -14.72 44.72
C SER A 904 -8.28 -15.59 44.72
N GLN A 905 -9.44 -14.97 44.60
CA GLN A 905 -10.76 -15.59 44.60
C GLN A 905 -11.43 -15.34 43.24
N ARG A 906 -11.87 -16.41 42.59
CA ARG A 906 -12.47 -16.40 41.25
C ARG A 906 -13.64 -17.38 41.20
N GLY A 907 -14.65 -17.07 40.40
CA GLY A 907 -15.83 -17.92 40.29
C GLY A 907 -16.86 -17.35 39.33
N ASP A 908 -18.10 -17.76 39.55
CA ASP A 908 -19.32 -17.33 38.84
C ASP A 908 -19.79 -15.91 39.21
N GLY A 909 -19.10 -15.24 40.14
CA GLY A 909 -19.35 -13.86 40.57
C GLY A 909 -18.08 -13.00 40.56
N MET A 910 -18.14 -11.84 41.21
CA MET A 910 -17.01 -10.91 41.25
C MET A 910 -15.74 -11.57 41.80
N SER A 911 -14.62 -11.42 41.10
CA SER A 911 -13.32 -11.93 41.53
C SER A 911 -12.60 -10.92 42.42
N PHE A 912 -11.85 -11.41 43.40
CA PHE A 912 -11.15 -10.58 44.39
C PHE A 912 -9.69 -10.99 44.54
N ASP A 913 -8.84 -9.99 44.76
CA ASP A 913 -7.48 -10.19 45.27
C ASP A 913 -7.40 -9.57 46.66
N VAL A 914 -7.04 -10.40 47.64
CA VAL A 914 -6.88 -10.02 49.04
C VAL A 914 -5.40 -10.11 49.39
N LYS A 915 -4.87 -9.10 50.08
CA LYS A 915 -3.51 -9.13 50.62
C LYS A 915 -3.49 -8.53 52.02
N GLY A 916 -2.58 -8.98 52.86
CA GLY A 916 -2.51 -8.41 54.20
C GLY A 916 -1.31 -8.87 55.02
N LEU A 917 -1.13 -8.19 56.14
CA LEU A 917 -0.15 -8.49 57.17
C LEU A 917 -0.87 -8.60 58.52
N ASP A 918 -0.71 -9.74 59.17
CA ASP A 918 -1.26 -10.03 60.49
C ASP A 918 -0.13 -10.34 61.47
N GLY A 919 -0.20 -9.76 62.67
CA GLY A 919 0.77 -9.95 63.75
C GLY A 919 0.07 -10.39 65.04
N ALA A 920 0.72 -11.27 65.80
CA ALA A 920 0.24 -11.75 67.08
C ALA A 920 1.40 -11.82 68.07
N ILE A 921 1.14 -11.42 69.32
CA ILE A 921 2.04 -11.64 70.45
C ILE A 921 1.27 -12.36 71.54
N GLY A 922 1.95 -13.24 72.27
CA GLY A 922 1.33 -13.98 73.34
C GLY A 922 2.28 -14.40 74.44
N ILE A 923 1.68 -14.80 75.54
CA ILE A 923 2.35 -15.34 76.71
C ILE A 923 1.65 -16.64 77.11
N ASP A 924 2.42 -17.65 77.48
CA ASP A 924 1.90 -18.90 78.01
C ASP A 924 2.72 -19.37 79.22
N LYS A 925 2.06 -20.17 80.05
CA LYS A 925 2.64 -20.83 81.21
C LYS A 925 2.41 -22.33 81.08
N ARG A 926 3.45 -23.11 81.37
CA ARG A 926 3.33 -24.56 81.51
C ARG A 926 2.79 -24.89 82.92
N VAL A 927 1.70 -25.65 82.97
CA VAL A 927 1.04 -26.13 84.19
C VAL A 927 1.29 -27.63 84.29
N GLY A 928 2.13 -28.05 85.24
CA GLY A 928 2.69 -29.41 85.26
C GLY A 928 3.71 -29.63 84.13
N GLN A 929 3.96 -30.89 83.75
CA GLN A 929 4.91 -31.20 82.66
C GLN A 929 4.23 -31.23 81.27
N ASN A 930 2.91 -31.44 81.22
CA ASN A 930 2.20 -31.86 80.01
C ASN A 930 1.22 -30.82 79.46
N THR A 931 0.85 -29.79 80.22
CA THR A 931 -0.17 -28.81 79.83
C THR A 931 0.43 -27.40 79.71
N LEU A 932 0.05 -26.65 78.69
CA LEU A 932 0.28 -25.21 78.59
C LEU A 932 -1.04 -24.47 78.42
N VAL A 933 -1.12 -23.28 78.99
CA VAL A 933 -2.23 -22.34 78.81
C VAL A 933 -1.67 -20.95 78.57
N GLY A 934 -2.31 -20.17 77.71
CA GLY A 934 -1.82 -18.85 77.38
C GLY A 934 -2.88 -17.92 76.82
N ALA A 935 -2.48 -16.67 76.71
CA ALA A 935 -3.26 -15.59 76.12
C ALA A 935 -2.45 -14.89 75.02
N SER A 936 -3.13 -14.29 74.05
CA SER A 936 -2.50 -13.54 72.98
C SER A 936 -3.35 -12.36 72.56
N MET A 937 -2.68 -11.37 71.96
CA MET A 937 -3.30 -10.25 71.28
C MET A 937 -2.68 -10.09 69.89
N GLY A 938 -3.42 -9.53 68.96
CA GLY A 938 -2.96 -9.39 67.59
C GLY A 938 -3.55 -8.19 66.86
N LEU A 939 -2.80 -7.72 65.88
CA LEU A 939 -3.19 -6.65 64.96
C LEU A 939 -3.15 -7.18 63.54
N GLY A 940 -4.12 -6.80 62.71
CA GLY A 940 -4.17 -7.21 61.31
C GLY A 940 -4.56 -6.05 60.42
N ASN A 941 -3.93 -5.96 59.24
CA ASN A 941 -4.33 -5.06 58.17
C ASN A 941 -4.46 -5.87 56.88
N GLN A 942 -5.66 -5.88 56.32
CA GLN A 942 -5.97 -6.58 55.08
C GLN A 942 -6.65 -5.64 54.09
N GLU A 943 -6.33 -5.80 52.82
CA GLU A 943 -6.84 -5.03 51.70
C GLU A 943 -7.47 -5.98 50.69
N SER A 944 -8.71 -5.72 50.30
CA SER A 944 -9.46 -6.48 49.29
C SER A 944 -9.77 -5.59 48.10
N LYS A 945 -9.42 -6.06 46.89
CA LYS A 945 -9.73 -5.38 45.62
C LYS A 945 -10.57 -6.29 44.73
N ALA A 946 -11.64 -5.73 44.18
CA ALA A 946 -12.42 -6.38 43.14
C ALA A 946 -11.70 -6.23 41.79
N LYS A 947 -11.49 -7.35 41.08
CA LYS A 947 -10.74 -7.35 39.82
C LYS A 947 -11.51 -6.63 38.72
N GLY A 948 -10.89 -5.66 38.05
CA GLY A 948 -11.54 -4.90 36.98
C GLY A 948 -12.49 -3.79 37.47
N MET A 949 -12.50 -3.51 38.77
CA MET A 949 -13.27 -2.41 39.36
C MET A 949 -12.36 -1.37 40.02
N PRO A 950 -12.64 -0.06 39.87
CA PRO A 950 -11.92 0.99 40.56
C PRO A 950 -12.41 1.10 42.01
N GLY A 951 -11.86 0.29 42.90
CA GLY A 951 -12.16 0.37 44.32
C GLY A 951 -11.43 -0.64 45.20
N GLU A 952 -11.30 -0.32 46.48
CA GLU A 952 -10.66 -1.16 47.48
C GLU A 952 -11.36 -1.07 48.84
N SER A 953 -11.24 -2.13 49.61
CA SER A 953 -11.70 -2.19 51.00
C SER A 953 -10.54 -2.52 51.93
N LYS A 954 -10.35 -1.71 52.97
CA LYS A 954 -9.31 -1.87 53.98
C LYS A 954 -9.91 -2.29 55.30
N VAL A 955 -9.50 -3.44 55.80
CA VAL A 955 -9.92 -4.03 57.07
C VAL A 955 -8.76 -3.93 58.05
N ASN A 956 -8.97 -3.21 59.15
CA ASN A 956 -8.07 -3.22 60.30
C ASN A 956 -8.70 -4.03 61.42
N SER A 957 -7.92 -4.92 62.03
CA SER A 957 -8.39 -5.88 63.03
C SER A 957 -7.59 -5.77 64.31
N VAL A 958 -8.28 -5.84 65.46
CA VAL A 958 -7.67 -6.00 66.79
C VAL A 958 -8.24 -7.27 67.40
N SER A 959 -7.36 -8.22 67.72
CA SER A 959 -7.75 -9.56 68.19
C SER A 959 -7.22 -9.84 69.58
N VAL A 960 -8.00 -10.60 70.36
CA VAL A 960 -7.60 -11.19 71.64
C VAL A 960 -7.99 -12.65 71.66
N GLY A 961 -7.21 -13.50 72.32
CA GLY A 961 -7.52 -14.92 72.38
C GLY A 961 -6.83 -15.67 73.51
N LEU A 962 -7.47 -16.78 73.91
CA LEU A 962 -6.99 -17.73 74.90
C LEU A 962 -6.73 -19.05 74.20
N TYR A 963 -5.66 -19.74 74.60
CA TYR A 963 -5.29 -21.02 74.00
C TYR A 963 -4.70 -21.97 75.02
N GLY A 964 -4.82 -23.27 74.75
CA GLY A 964 -4.31 -24.32 75.61
C GLY A 964 -3.92 -25.55 74.82
N SER A 965 -2.89 -26.24 75.30
CA SER A 965 -2.40 -27.47 74.69
C SER A 965 -1.97 -28.47 75.75
N HIS A 966 -2.24 -29.74 75.52
CA HIS A 966 -1.89 -30.85 76.41
C HIS A 966 -1.23 -31.97 75.60
N LEU A 967 -0.04 -32.41 76.00
CA LEU A 967 0.68 -33.54 75.41
C LEU A 967 0.87 -34.63 76.47
N SER A 968 0.14 -35.73 76.36
CA SER A 968 0.23 -36.88 77.27
C SER A 968 1.54 -37.67 77.12
N SER A 969 1.91 -38.41 78.15
CA SER A 969 3.06 -39.34 78.11
C SER A 969 2.91 -40.45 77.07
N ALA A 970 1.68 -40.75 76.62
CA ALA A 970 1.39 -41.69 75.53
C ALA A 970 1.44 -41.04 74.13
N ASN A 971 2.04 -39.85 74.02
CA ASN A 971 2.23 -39.06 72.80
C ASN A 971 0.92 -38.56 72.13
N TRP A 972 -0.21 -38.57 72.84
CA TRP A 972 -1.42 -37.87 72.38
C TRP A 972 -1.35 -36.39 72.70
N PHE A 973 -1.69 -35.55 71.73
CA PHE A 973 -1.82 -34.11 71.92
C PHE A 973 -3.24 -33.62 71.67
N VAL A 974 -3.65 -32.61 72.44
CA VAL A 974 -4.90 -31.86 72.27
C VAL A 974 -4.55 -30.37 72.28
N ASN A 975 -5.00 -29.64 71.28
CA ASN A 975 -4.81 -28.19 71.16
C ASN A 975 -6.18 -27.52 71.02
N GLY A 976 -6.35 -26.33 71.60
CA GLY A 976 -7.56 -25.55 71.41
C GLY A 976 -7.35 -24.07 71.67
N ALA A 977 -8.15 -23.24 71.01
CA ALA A 977 -8.17 -21.80 71.26
C ALA A 977 -9.55 -21.18 71.02
N LEU A 978 -9.78 -20.07 71.70
CA LEU A 978 -10.91 -19.16 71.53
C LEU A 978 -10.38 -17.76 71.23
N SER A 979 -11.02 -17.04 70.32
CA SER A 979 -10.60 -15.71 69.89
C SER A 979 -11.78 -14.79 69.66
N TYR A 980 -11.62 -13.52 70.01
CA TYR A 980 -12.50 -12.43 69.64
C TYR A 980 -11.72 -11.35 68.89
N THR A 981 -12.25 -10.92 67.75
CA THR A 981 -11.62 -9.89 66.91
C THR A 981 -12.60 -8.78 66.60
N ASN A 982 -12.21 -7.54 66.86
CA ASN A 982 -12.94 -6.36 66.43
C ASN A 982 -12.35 -5.84 65.11
N HIS A 983 -13.20 -5.41 64.18
CA HIS A 983 -12.82 -4.96 62.84
C HIS A 983 -13.31 -3.53 62.58
N SER A 984 -12.49 -2.75 61.88
CA SER A 984 -12.82 -1.45 61.30
C SER A 984 -12.57 -1.52 59.81
N VAL A 985 -13.62 -1.32 59.01
CA VAL A 985 -13.59 -1.44 57.55
C VAL A 985 -13.82 -0.06 56.93
N LYS A 986 -12.91 0.34 56.03
CA LYS A 986 -13.07 1.53 55.20
C LYS A 986 -13.14 1.11 53.74
N THR A 987 -14.07 1.69 53.00
CA THR A 987 -14.33 1.40 51.58
C THR A 987 -14.12 2.68 50.77
N ASP A 988 -13.53 2.55 49.58
CA ASP A 988 -13.35 3.62 48.61
C ASP A 988 -13.52 3.02 47.21
N ARG A 989 -14.49 3.50 46.44
CA ARG A 989 -14.76 3.04 45.07
C ARG A 989 -15.22 4.18 44.18
N THR A 990 -15.01 4.07 42.88
CA THR A 990 -15.48 5.06 41.89
C THR A 990 -16.60 4.45 41.06
N VAL A 991 -17.66 5.22 40.83
CA VAL A 991 -18.76 4.89 39.92
C VAL A 991 -18.82 5.89 38.79
N ALA A 992 -19.23 5.45 37.60
CA ALA A 992 -19.33 6.32 36.44
C ALA A 992 -20.30 5.78 35.39
N ALA A 993 -20.92 6.71 34.67
CA ALA A 993 -21.73 6.48 33.49
C ALA A 993 -21.64 7.71 32.58
N ARG A 994 -21.33 7.50 31.30
CA ARG A 994 -21.05 8.58 30.33
C ARG A 994 -20.02 9.58 30.91
N ASN A 995 -20.35 10.86 30.95
CA ASN A 995 -19.55 11.95 31.51
C ASN A 995 -19.70 12.13 33.04
N ALA A 996 -20.63 11.43 33.70
CA ALA A 996 -20.84 11.51 35.13
C ALA A 996 -19.93 10.51 35.89
N SER A 997 -19.30 10.98 36.97
CA SER A 997 -18.51 10.12 37.85
C SER A 997 -18.58 10.60 39.31
N ALA A 998 -18.47 9.65 40.25
CA ALA A 998 -18.46 9.94 41.68
C ALA A 998 -17.53 8.99 42.44
N ARG A 999 -16.76 9.53 43.39
CA ARG A 999 -15.95 8.74 44.32
C ARG A 999 -16.72 8.52 45.62
N LEU A 1000 -17.04 7.26 45.89
CA LEU A 1000 -17.85 6.83 47.03
C LEU A 1000 -16.96 6.31 48.14
N THR A 1001 -17.26 6.69 49.38
CA THR A 1001 -16.59 6.19 50.57
C THR A 1001 -17.58 5.77 51.65
N GLY A 1002 -17.24 4.74 52.41
CA GLY A 1002 -18.03 4.27 53.54
C GLY A 1002 -17.17 3.66 54.64
N LYS A 1003 -17.69 3.67 55.86
CA LYS A 1003 -17.02 3.13 57.05
C LYS A 1003 -17.98 2.25 57.83
N THR A 1004 -17.54 1.04 58.17
CA THR A 1004 -18.28 0.13 59.04
C THR A 1004 -17.38 -0.52 60.07
N SER A 1005 -17.99 -1.07 61.12
CA SER A 1005 -17.34 -1.87 62.15
C SER A 1005 -17.97 -3.26 62.21
N GLY A 1006 -17.26 -4.21 62.78
CA GLY A 1006 -17.80 -5.55 62.97
C GLY A 1006 -16.92 -6.40 63.85
N GLN A 1007 -17.34 -7.64 64.06
CA GLN A 1007 -16.71 -8.53 65.01
C GLN A 1007 -16.67 -9.96 64.49
N THR A 1008 -15.61 -10.68 64.86
CA THR A 1008 -15.45 -12.11 64.60
C THR A 1008 -15.26 -12.86 65.91
N PHE A 1009 -16.10 -13.86 66.13
CA PHE A 1009 -15.84 -14.89 67.13
C PHE A 1009 -15.21 -16.10 66.46
N GLY A 1010 -14.17 -16.65 67.06
CA GLY A 1010 -13.42 -17.75 66.49
C GLY A 1010 -13.04 -18.81 67.50
N MET A 1011 -13.02 -20.06 67.06
CA MET A 1011 -12.58 -21.22 67.83
C MET A 1011 -11.83 -22.22 66.96
N PHE A 1012 -10.85 -22.94 67.52
CA PHE A 1012 -10.41 -24.19 66.94
C PHE A 1012 -10.07 -25.23 68.00
N GLY A 1013 -10.16 -26.50 67.62
CA GLY A 1013 -9.75 -27.65 68.41
C GLY A 1013 -9.10 -28.71 67.52
N GLU A 1014 -8.04 -29.34 68.00
CA GLU A 1014 -7.28 -30.35 67.27
C GLU A 1014 -6.80 -31.45 68.23
N VAL A 1015 -7.00 -32.71 67.86
CA VAL A 1015 -6.48 -33.88 68.57
C VAL A 1015 -5.63 -34.71 67.63
N GLY A 1016 -4.51 -35.23 68.11
CA GLY A 1016 -3.62 -36.08 67.32
C GLY A 1016 -2.70 -36.92 68.17
N LYS A 1017 -1.92 -37.79 67.51
CA LYS A 1017 -0.96 -38.68 68.17
C LYS A 1017 0.35 -38.63 67.42
N ARG A 1018 1.47 -38.55 68.15
CA ARG A 1018 2.81 -38.59 67.56
C ARG A 1018 3.34 -40.01 67.41
N PHE A 1019 3.89 -40.30 66.25
CA PHE A 1019 4.62 -41.53 65.91
C PHE A 1019 6.04 -41.18 65.47
N GLY A 1020 7.03 -41.99 65.87
CA GLY A 1020 8.40 -41.88 65.35
C GLY A 1020 8.69 -43.05 64.41
N VAL A 1021 9.15 -42.78 63.19
CA VAL A 1021 9.51 -43.79 62.18
C VAL A 1021 10.83 -43.36 61.52
N SER A 1022 11.88 -44.17 61.67
CA SER A 1022 13.19 -43.96 61.01
C SER A 1022 13.76 -42.53 61.12
N GLY A 1023 13.67 -41.92 62.30
CA GLY A 1023 14.17 -40.56 62.57
C GLY A 1023 13.21 -39.42 62.19
N VAL A 1024 12.07 -39.73 61.57
CA VAL A 1024 11.02 -38.75 61.24
C VAL A 1024 9.85 -38.89 62.22
N ASN A 1025 9.38 -37.77 62.74
CA ASN A 1025 8.17 -37.70 63.55
C ASN A 1025 6.96 -37.40 62.67
N ILE A 1026 5.89 -38.17 62.86
CA ILE A 1026 4.64 -38.11 62.13
C ILE A 1026 3.53 -37.82 63.15
N ASP A 1027 2.89 -36.66 63.01
CA ASP A 1027 1.81 -36.18 63.88
C ASP A 1027 0.50 -36.09 63.06
N PRO A 1028 -0.23 -37.21 62.84
CA PRO A 1028 -1.60 -37.15 62.32
C PRO A 1028 -2.55 -36.50 63.32
N SER A 1029 -3.53 -35.76 62.81
CA SER A 1029 -4.53 -35.06 63.60
C SER A 1029 -5.88 -34.93 62.90
N VAL A 1030 -6.91 -34.79 63.73
CA VAL A 1030 -8.26 -34.39 63.32
C VAL A 1030 -8.68 -33.18 64.15
N GLY A 1031 -9.40 -32.25 63.55
CA GLY A 1031 -9.80 -31.03 64.23
C GLY A 1031 -11.00 -30.34 63.62
N VAL A 1032 -11.43 -29.28 64.29
CA VAL A 1032 -12.50 -28.39 63.85
C VAL A 1032 -12.04 -26.94 63.99
N ARG A 1033 -12.42 -26.09 63.04
CA ARG A 1033 -12.20 -24.64 63.09
C ARG A 1033 -13.50 -23.91 62.79
N VAL A 1034 -13.85 -22.95 63.62
CA VAL A 1034 -15.05 -22.13 63.47
C VAL A 1034 -14.65 -20.65 63.50
N ALA A 1035 -15.21 -19.88 62.58
CA ALA A 1035 -15.13 -18.42 62.59
C ALA A 1035 -16.48 -17.84 62.16
N SER A 1036 -17.07 -16.97 62.98
CA SER A 1036 -18.33 -16.30 62.67
C SER A 1036 -18.13 -14.79 62.73
N THR A 1037 -18.27 -14.14 61.58
CA THR A 1037 -17.99 -12.73 61.35
C THR A 1037 -19.29 -12.00 61.01
N ARG A 1038 -19.53 -10.86 61.65
CA ARG A 1038 -20.64 -9.95 61.34
C ARG A 1038 -20.14 -8.52 61.22
N LEU A 1039 -20.39 -7.89 60.08
CA LEU A 1039 -20.17 -6.45 59.84
C LEU A 1039 -21.51 -5.70 59.87
N ASN A 1040 -21.51 -4.50 60.43
CA ASN A 1040 -22.69 -3.64 60.51
C ASN A 1040 -23.04 -3.06 59.12
N ALA A 1041 -24.32 -2.73 58.93
CA ALA A 1041 -24.76 -1.94 57.78
C ALA A 1041 -24.16 -0.53 57.84
N PHE A 1042 -23.96 0.11 56.69
CA PHE A 1042 -23.45 1.47 56.59
C PHE A 1042 -23.91 2.15 55.30
N ASP A 1043 -23.82 3.47 55.29
CA ASP A 1043 -24.17 4.30 54.14
C ASP A 1043 -22.88 4.79 53.46
N GLU A 1044 -22.82 4.69 52.13
CA GLU A 1044 -21.77 5.33 51.34
C GLU A 1044 -22.13 6.78 51.05
N THR A 1045 -21.12 7.64 51.08
CA THR A 1045 -21.23 9.07 50.78
C THR A 1045 -20.34 9.44 49.60
N ASN A 1046 -20.77 10.41 48.79
CA ASN A 1046 -19.93 11.01 47.76
C ASN A 1046 -18.83 11.86 48.42
N ARG A 1047 -17.58 11.60 48.07
CA ARG A 1047 -16.41 12.31 48.61
C ARG A 1047 -16.20 13.67 47.93
N ASP A 1048 -16.58 13.77 46.66
CA ASP A 1048 -16.24 14.90 45.79
C ASP A 1048 -17.34 15.97 45.76
N GLY A 1049 -18.44 15.80 46.51
CA GLY A 1049 -19.51 16.79 46.60
C GLY A 1049 -20.77 16.28 47.31
N GLN A 1050 -21.86 17.04 47.20
CA GLN A 1050 -23.20 16.61 47.62
C GLN A 1050 -23.82 15.74 46.50
N GLY A 1051 -24.45 14.61 46.85
CA GLY A 1051 -25.11 13.75 45.88
C GLY A 1051 -25.46 12.35 46.41
N ASN A 1052 -26.42 11.71 45.75
CA ASN A 1052 -27.01 10.42 46.13
C ASN A 1052 -26.47 9.23 45.31
N ASP A 1053 -25.24 9.33 44.77
CA ASP A 1053 -24.58 8.28 43.96
C ASP A 1053 -24.10 7.06 44.78
N GLY A 1054 -24.12 7.16 46.11
CA GLY A 1054 -23.75 6.07 47.01
C GLY A 1054 -24.80 4.97 47.14
N LEU A 1055 -24.49 3.93 47.92
CA LEU A 1055 -25.43 2.90 48.33
C LEU A 1055 -25.71 2.96 49.83
N LYS A 1056 -26.91 2.51 50.20
CA LYS A 1056 -27.18 1.97 51.54
C LYS A 1056 -26.74 0.52 51.56
N VAL A 1057 -25.64 0.23 52.24
CA VAL A 1057 -24.99 -1.09 52.25
C VAL A 1057 -25.48 -1.88 53.45
N GLY A 1058 -26.10 -3.04 53.20
CA GLY A 1058 -26.64 -3.91 54.24
C GLY A 1058 -25.56 -4.59 55.10
N SER A 1059 -25.97 -5.13 56.24
CA SER A 1059 -25.07 -5.89 57.11
C SER A 1059 -24.59 -7.19 56.44
N GLN A 1060 -23.33 -7.57 56.67
CA GLN A 1060 -22.75 -8.79 56.10
C GLN A 1060 -22.43 -9.80 57.20
N THR A 1061 -22.89 -11.04 57.02
CA THR A 1061 -22.58 -12.15 57.93
C THR A 1061 -21.89 -13.27 57.17
N GLN A 1062 -20.75 -13.75 57.69
CA GLN A 1062 -20.00 -14.87 57.14
C GLN A 1062 -19.63 -15.84 58.27
N THR A 1063 -20.11 -17.08 58.18
CA THR A 1063 -19.77 -18.14 59.14
C THR A 1063 -19.07 -19.28 58.40
N SER A 1064 -17.85 -19.60 58.86
CA SER A 1064 -17.03 -20.71 58.38
C SER A 1064 -16.95 -21.76 59.49
N THR A 1065 -17.20 -23.01 59.14
CA THR A 1065 -17.07 -24.19 60.01
C THR A 1065 -16.38 -25.28 59.21
N ARG A 1066 -15.16 -25.61 59.62
CA ARG A 1066 -14.28 -26.52 58.88
C ARG A 1066 -13.92 -27.73 59.71
N GLY A 1067 -14.16 -28.92 59.17
CA GLY A 1067 -13.51 -30.14 59.62
C GLY A 1067 -12.10 -30.21 59.02
N VAL A 1068 -11.11 -30.64 59.79
CA VAL A 1068 -9.69 -30.66 59.38
C VAL A 1068 -9.12 -32.05 59.62
N LEU A 1069 -8.54 -32.65 58.58
CA LEU A 1069 -7.69 -33.83 58.65
C LEU A 1069 -6.27 -33.41 58.31
N GLY A 1070 -5.34 -33.57 59.25
CA GLY A 1070 -3.97 -33.09 59.13
C GLY A 1070 -2.94 -34.18 59.36
N VAL A 1071 -1.78 -34.02 58.74
CA VAL A 1071 -0.57 -34.75 59.09
C VAL A 1071 0.60 -33.79 59.09
N ARG A 1072 1.40 -33.78 60.15
CA ARG A 1072 2.68 -33.06 60.20
C ARG A 1072 3.84 -34.04 60.22
N LEU A 1073 4.79 -33.85 59.33
CA LEU A 1073 6.06 -34.53 59.25
C LEU A 1073 7.15 -33.57 59.71
N TRP A 1074 8.05 -34.00 60.57
CA TRP A 1074 9.20 -33.20 60.97
C TRP A 1074 10.35 -34.08 61.44
N SER A 1075 11.58 -33.59 61.31
CA SER A 1075 12.79 -34.33 61.68
C SER A 1075 13.81 -33.38 62.27
N GLU A 1076 14.55 -33.80 63.29
CA GLU A 1076 15.75 -33.08 63.73
C GLU A 1076 16.89 -33.45 62.78
N VAL A 1077 17.37 -32.49 61.98
CA VAL A 1077 18.35 -32.76 60.91
C VAL A 1077 19.76 -32.30 61.26
N ALA A 1078 19.88 -31.37 62.22
CA ALA A 1078 21.17 -30.87 62.67
C ALA A 1078 21.11 -30.49 64.15
N SER A 1079 22.20 -30.82 64.86
CA SER A 1079 22.46 -30.41 66.24
C SER A 1079 23.83 -29.73 66.27
N PHE A 1080 23.90 -28.54 66.87
CA PHE A 1080 25.13 -27.78 67.06
C PHE A 1080 25.28 -27.41 68.55
N ALA A 1081 26.46 -26.92 68.95
CA ALA A 1081 26.73 -26.56 70.34
C ALA A 1081 25.74 -25.46 70.81
N GLY A 1082 24.66 -25.88 71.49
CA GLY A 1082 23.64 -25.00 72.05
C GLY A 1082 22.30 -24.93 71.31
N GLY A 1083 22.07 -25.71 70.23
CA GLY A 1083 20.84 -25.60 69.44
C GLY A 1083 20.55 -26.75 68.46
N LYS A 1084 19.34 -26.71 67.87
CA LYS A 1084 18.75 -27.75 66.99
C LYS A 1084 18.04 -27.12 65.79
N VAL A 1085 18.00 -27.82 64.66
CA VAL A 1085 17.22 -27.43 63.47
C VAL A 1085 16.27 -28.55 63.06
N ALA A 1086 15.01 -28.22 62.84
CA ALA A 1086 13.97 -29.15 62.42
C ALA A 1086 13.12 -28.59 61.26
N PRO A 1087 13.30 -29.06 60.01
CA PRO A 1087 12.29 -28.84 58.98
C PRO A 1087 10.99 -29.53 59.34
N SER A 1088 9.87 -28.90 58.98
CA SER A 1088 8.52 -29.44 59.14
C SER A 1088 7.66 -29.20 57.90
N LEU A 1089 6.87 -30.20 57.53
CA LEU A 1089 5.84 -30.14 56.51
C LEU A 1089 4.50 -30.56 57.15
N ARG A 1090 3.49 -29.70 57.07
CA ARG A 1090 2.12 -30.07 57.41
C ARG A 1090 1.28 -30.11 56.15
N LEU A 1091 0.57 -31.21 55.95
CA LEU A 1091 -0.46 -31.33 54.92
C LEU A 1091 -1.82 -31.41 55.61
N SER A 1092 -2.81 -30.72 55.09
CA SER A 1092 -4.17 -30.79 55.61
C SER A 1092 -5.22 -30.76 54.52
N TYR A 1093 -6.24 -31.58 54.69
CA TYR A 1093 -7.51 -31.50 54.00
C TYR A 1093 -8.53 -30.87 54.95
N GLU A 1094 -9.20 -29.79 54.51
CA GLU A 1094 -10.30 -29.16 55.24
C GLU A 1094 -11.59 -29.22 54.42
N HIS A 1095 -12.72 -29.47 55.07
CA HIS A 1095 -14.04 -29.40 54.44
C HIS A 1095 -14.90 -28.31 55.09
N GLU A 1096 -15.39 -27.35 54.29
CA GLU A 1096 -16.23 -26.23 54.70
C GLU A 1096 -17.73 -26.58 54.69
N PHE A 1097 -18.33 -26.60 55.88
CA PHE A 1097 -19.75 -26.86 56.10
C PHE A 1097 -20.63 -25.60 55.99
N GLY A 1098 -20.03 -24.40 56.12
CA GLY A 1098 -20.73 -23.12 56.03
C GLY A 1098 -21.14 -22.71 54.60
N ASN A 1099 -21.72 -21.52 54.45
CA ASN A 1099 -22.03 -20.98 53.12
C ASN A 1099 -20.73 -20.54 52.41
N THR A 1100 -20.52 -21.02 51.19
CA THR A 1100 -19.30 -20.74 50.41
C THR A 1100 -19.44 -19.59 49.41
N GLN A 1101 -20.61 -18.94 49.36
CA GLN A 1101 -20.85 -17.78 48.52
C GLN A 1101 -21.35 -16.60 49.37
N SER A 1102 -20.55 -15.54 49.40
CA SER A 1102 -20.90 -14.29 50.07
C SER A 1102 -22.01 -13.57 49.30
N ARG A 1103 -22.90 -12.90 50.04
CA ARG A 1103 -24.02 -12.11 49.51
C ARG A 1103 -24.08 -10.79 50.26
N LEU A 1104 -24.49 -9.73 49.56
CA LEU A 1104 -24.66 -8.41 50.14
C LEU A 1104 -25.92 -7.78 49.53
N THR A 1105 -26.85 -7.38 50.40
CA THR A 1105 -28.05 -6.65 50.00
C THR A 1105 -27.80 -5.15 50.13
N ASN A 1106 -28.01 -4.42 49.05
CA ASN A 1106 -27.80 -2.98 48.91
C ASN A 1106 -29.10 -2.30 48.47
N ALA A 1107 -29.20 -0.99 48.68
CA ALA A 1107 -30.21 -0.17 48.04
C ALA A 1107 -29.58 1.11 47.48
N ILE A 1108 -29.99 1.52 46.28
CA ILE A 1108 -29.71 2.86 45.77
C ILE A 1108 -30.54 3.87 46.58
N TYR A 1109 -30.00 5.04 46.88
CA TYR A 1109 -30.74 6.08 47.61
C TYR A 1109 -32.05 6.43 46.90
N GLY A 1110 -33.17 6.38 47.64
CA GLY A 1110 -34.51 6.68 47.10
C GLY A 1110 -35.12 5.62 46.19
N ALA A 1111 -34.38 4.57 45.80
CA ALA A 1111 -34.90 3.53 44.93
C ALA A 1111 -36.05 2.73 45.57
N PRO A 1112 -37.01 2.22 44.78
CA PRO A 1112 -38.20 1.55 45.28
C PRO A 1112 -37.93 0.15 45.86
N ARG A 1113 -36.80 -0.47 45.51
CA ARG A 1113 -36.45 -1.85 45.89
C ARG A 1113 -34.98 -1.95 46.31
N ASP A 1114 -34.68 -2.86 47.23
CA ASP A 1114 -33.32 -3.31 47.49
C ASP A 1114 -32.91 -4.38 46.47
N PHE A 1115 -31.61 -4.67 46.40
CA PHE A 1115 -31.06 -5.69 45.52
C PHE A 1115 -29.89 -6.42 46.15
N THR A 1116 -29.71 -7.69 45.79
CA THR A 1116 -28.63 -8.53 46.34
C THR A 1116 -27.58 -8.85 45.28
N VAL A 1117 -26.35 -8.46 45.56
CA VAL A 1117 -25.17 -8.86 44.78
C VAL A 1117 -24.47 -10.07 45.42
N LYS A 1118 -23.87 -10.91 44.57
CA LYS A 1118 -23.21 -12.16 44.95
C LYS A 1118 -21.73 -12.12 44.62
N GLY A 1119 -20.94 -12.67 45.54
CA GLY A 1119 -19.50 -12.89 45.38
C GLY A 1119 -19.22 -14.21 44.66
N PRO A 1120 -17.95 -14.59 44.52
CA PRO A 1120 -17.58 -15.83 43.85
C PRO A 1120 -18.02 -17.02 44.72
N LYS A 1121 -18.65 -18.03 44.12
CA LYS A 1121 -18.96 -19.28 44.82
C LYS A 1121 -17.71 -20.14 44.94
N LEU A 1122 -17.22 -20.29 46.17
CA LEU A 1122 -16.00 -21.03 46.44
C LEU A 1122 -16.29 -22.52 46.71
N GLY A 1123 -15.29 -23.36 46.47
CA GLY A 1123 -15.33 -24.79 46.78
C GLY A 1123 -15.36 -25.06 48.28
N ARG A 1124 -15.94 -26.21 48.66
CA ARG A 1124 -15.99 -26.65 50.06
C ARG A 1124 -14.69 -27.29 50.52
N ASP A 1125 -14.03 -28.01 49.62
CA ASP A 1125 -12.83 -28.78 49.91
C ASP A 1125 -11.57 -27.94 49.72
N ILE A 1126 -10.74 -27.88 50.77
CA ILE A 1126 -9.51 -27.10 50.84
C ILE A 1126 -8.35 -28.06 51.08
N ILE A 1127 -7.31 -27.95 50.25
CA ILE A 1127 -6.03 -28.63 50.47
C ILE A 1127 -5.02 -27.55 50.84
N ALA A 1128 -4.29 -27.76 51.94
CA ALA A 1128 -3.25 -26.86 52.37
C ALA A 1128 -1.95 -27.59 52.69
N ALA A 1129 -0.84 -26.90 52.44
CA ALA A 1129 0.51 -27.31 52.78
C ALA A 1129 1.21 -26.17 53.52
N ASP A 1130 1.72 -26.45 54.72
CA ASP A 1130 2.58 -25.55 55.49
C ASP A 1130 3.99 -26.12 55.54
N LEU A 1131 4.96 -25.42 54.97
CA LEU A 1131 6.38 -25.75 55.04
C LEU A 1131 7.06 -24.79 56.01
N GLY A 1132 7.88 -25.29 56.93
CA GLY A 1132 8.64 -24.43 57.82
C GLY A 1132 9.93 -25.07 58.33
N VAL A 1133 10.78 -24.22 58.91
CA VAL A 1133 12.00 -24.63 59.60
C VAL A 1133 11.95 -24.05 61.00
N ASP A 1134 11.97 -24.93 61.99
CA ASP A 1134 12.03 -24.61 63.41
C ASP A 1134 13.50 -24.66 63.86
N MET A 1135 14.00 -23.60 64.51
CA MET A 1135 15.40 -23.44 64.91
C MET A 1135 15.47 -23.07 66.39
N GLN A 1136 16.12 -23.89 67.19
CA GLN A 1136 16.53 -23.53 68.55
C GLN A 1136 17.88 -22.84 68.47
N ILE A 1137 17.89 -21.51 68.55
CA ILE A 1137 19.11 -20.68 68.45
C ILE A 1137 19.90 -20.74 69.75
N LYS A 1138 19.19 -20.75 70.88
CA LYS A 1138 19.69 -20.96 72.24
C LYS A 1138 18.67 -21.77 73.02
N LYS A 1139 19.04 -22.33 74.18
CA LYS A 1139 18.11 -23.04 75.08
C LYS A 1139 16.82 -22.26 75.41
N GLN A 1140 16.89 -20.93 75.38
CA GLN A 1140 15.77 -20.02 75.69
C GLN A 1140 15.06 -19.46 74.44
N LEU A 1141 15.65 -19.52 73.24
CA LEU A 1141 15.14 -18.87 72.03
C LEU A 1141 14.91 -19.87 70.90
N GLU A 1142 13.67 -19.96 70.46
CA GLU A 1142 13.24 -20.73 69.29
C GLU A 1142 12.68 -19.78 68.23
N VAL A 1143 13.06 -19.97 66.97
CA VAL A 1143 12.59 -19.19 65.82
C VAL A 1143 12.07 -20.16 64.75
N ARG A 1144 10.93 -19.83 64.16
CA ARG A 1144 10.35 -20.55 63.03
C ARG A 1144 10.18 -19.60 61.85
N VAL A 1145 10.59 -20.04 60.68
CA VAL A 1145 10.29 -19.39 59.40
C VAL A 1145 9.54 -20.39 58.54
N GLY A 1146 8.46 -19.97 57.88
CA GLY A 1146 7.68 -20.88 57.06
C GLY A 1146 6.73 -20.19 56.09
N GLY A 1147 6.29 -20.95 55.10
CA GLY A 1147 5.29 -20.57 54.11
C GLY A 1147 4.10 -21.53 54.13
N ASN A 1148 2.93 -21.01 53.79
CA ASN A 1148 1.71 -21.78 53.64
C ASN A 1148 1.09 -21.54 52.27
N VAL A 1149 0.57 -22.60 51.66
CA VAL A 1149 -0.26 -22.53 50.45
C VAL A 1149 -1.55 -23.26 50.75
N SER A 1150 -2.69 -22.69 50.35
CA SER A 1150 -3.98 -23.38 50.38
C SER A 1150 -4.75 -23.15 49.09
N VAL A 1151 -5.39 -24.20 48.60
CA VAL A 1151 -6.17 -24.19 47.37
C VAL A 1151 -7.53 -24.82 47.61
N ARG A 1152 -8.55 -24.24 47.00
CA ARG A 1152 -9.88 -24.83 46.80
C ARG A 1152 -10.40 -24.40 45.44
N LYS A 1153 -11.48 -25.02 44.95
CA LYS A 1153 -12.14 -24.54 43.73
C LYS A 1153 -12.48 -23.05 43.89
N GLY A 1154 -11.96 -22.21 43.00
CA GLY A 1154 -12.20 -20.77 43.01
C GLY A 1154 -11.38 -19.94 44.00
N GLU A 1155 -10.44 -20.51 44.77
CA GLU A 1155 -9.53 -19.72 45.60
C GLU A 1155 -8.14 -20.36 45.70
N SER A 1156 -7.12 -19.53 45.56
CA SER A 1156 -5.73 -19.88 45.87
C SER A 1156 -5.17 -18.83 46.81
N ALA A 1157 -4.59 -19.27 47.93
CA ALA A 1157 -3.93 -18.39 48.88
C ALA A 1157 -2.50 -18.86 49.15
N MET A 1158 -1.59 -17.92 49.30
CA MET A 1158 -0.22 -18.16 49.71
C MET A 1158 0.20 -17.12 50.75
N GLY A 1159 1.00 -17.56 51.72
CA GLY A 1159 1.50 -16.70 52.78
C GLY A 1159 2.84 -17.18 53.29
N GLY A 1160 3.53 -16.29 53.99
CA GLY A 1160 4.79 -16.54 54.64
C GLY A 1160 4.85 -15.80 55.97
N GLY A 1161 5.62 -16.33 56.90
CA GLY A 1161 5.75 -15.69 58.20
C GLY A 1161 6.93 -16.16 59.01
N ILE A 1162 7.18 -15.39 60.05
CA ILE A 1162 8.17 -15.67 61.09
C ILE A 1162 7.47 -15.73 62.43
N SER A 1163 7.94 -16.61 63.30
CA SER A 1163 7.56 -16.60 64.71
C SER A 1163 8.76 -16.85 65.61
N ALA A 1164 8.81 -16.21 66.76
CA ALA A 1164 9.85 -16.40 67.76
C ALA A 1164 9.21 -16.70 69.11
N LYS A 1165 9.87 -17.56 69.90
CA LYS A 1165 9.49 -17.90 71.27
C LYS A 1165 10.71 -17.72 72.17
N TYR A 1166 10.53 -16.98 73.25
CA TYR A 1166 11.51 -16.81 74.31
C TYR A 1166 11.00 -17.40 75.63
N ARG A 1167 11.81 -18.23 76.28
CA ARG A 1167 11.53 -18.82 77.60
C ARG A 1167 12.27 -18.03 78.66
N PHE A 1168 11.53 -17.53 79.66
CA PHE A 1168 12.06 -16.74 80.77
C PHE A 1168 12.67 -17.62 81.87
#